data_AF-A0A830H8S1-F1
#
_entry.id   AF-A0A830H8S1-F1
#
_cell.length_a   1.000
_cell.length_b   1.000
_cell.length_c   1.000
_cell.angle_alpha   90.00
_cell.angle_beta   90.00
_cell.angle_gamma   90.00
#
_symmetry.space_group_name_H-M   'P 1'
#
loop_
_entity.id
_entity.type
_entity.pdbx_description
1 polymer ?
#
loop_
_entity_poly.entity_id
_entity_poly.type
_entity_poly.pdbx_seq_one_letter_code
_entity_poly.pdbx_strand_id
1 'polypeptide(L)'
;MGCASSTEAAPPPPPPPKKPAAPPTKPAAEPTPTPKPAAEPTPAPKPAAEPTPAPKPAAEPTPAPKPAAEPTPAPAGPQLAIQIKYDIDQAEWQAMFDAHATNTEHPSFQGFKLPASRDQFVDESKTMVYHEVGAMKSSLIDCSGVDLMKMGALMGGPSFAALNHACGAEVSPPTMLVDMPTDGPPPSPDVIVFLEVKDFGVWHAGFTEHGTNKSVGGMEVPYSRSEVCDESRTKIYRNGNKLAVCVFDTNPTMGLLMADPAFQASIEKLGVISQTAKPRVALPPPPTGPEPPAPVLKWFDGKPMSEKVDWFVENAADDYSMAFVGEFAPPMPPLDKTKAIGIMKSLVASFPDFGFLNVGAPPASIEGNGAWGLVYSSGTRTGEPFALPNHPPVGPTGNYNKFGPTVCRVFADSTGTKLARVEFEPLKPGPSGPPAFYVANGGVLGAPPAAAPAPAPEMTNLFAVYHTFEEGKAEAWWENMTKLTPEDMGAMAAKQKSLGFVNQYFMPTAPSDSPIYCIWESEKAVTDEEFQTFIDGPDGPGPGSLINKCYRVMPGGFMPPSAFGASDAPAEVKPTTGKLFWIKHDFLEGAAAKFWEQAASMTKEAANEANASHGFYNHYFMPHGMEGPIWCVWESKEALDIDAIRAFIDGPNGPGGGVTFNNDINLIPEGMGIVPSAYFTADA
;
A
#
# COMPACT_ATOMS: atom_id res chain seq x y z
N MET A 1 8.56 6.58 -67.88
CA MET A 1 9.55 5.49 -67.77
C MET A 1 10.01 5.42 -66.33
N GLY A 2 9.75 4.32 -65.64
CA GLY A 2 10.11 4.16 -64.23
C GLY A 2 9.84 2.74 -63.74
N CYS A 3 10.91 1.96 -63.67
CA CYS A 3 11.03 0.61 -63.09
C CYS A 3 10.58 0.57 -61.62
N ALA A 4 9.74 -0.37 -61.20
CA ALA A 4 9.99 -1.76 -60.77
C ALA A 4 10.41 -1.91 -59.28
N SER A 5 9.58 -2.60 -58.48
CA SER A 5 10.01 -3.70 -57.59
C SER A 5 8.82 -4.41 -56.92
N SER A 6 8.78 -5.74 -57.10
CA SER A 6 8.27 -6.83 -56.24
C SER A 6 7.11 -6.61 -55.25
N THR A 7 6.05 -7.41 -55.39
CA THR A 7 5.07 -7.70 -54.33
C THR A 7 4.90 -9.21 -54.12
N GLU A 8 4.80 -9.54 -52.84
CA GLU A 8 4.79 -10.84 -52.17
C GLU A 8 3.37 -11.44 -52.14
N ALA A 9 3.27 -12.78 -52.14
CA ALA A 9 2.05 -13.54 -52.30
C ALA A 9 1.28 -13.77 -50.98
N ALA A 10 -0.06 -13.71 -51.04
CA ALA A 10 -0.98 -13.92 -49.93
C ALA A 10 -1.40 -15.40 -49.72
N PRO A 11 -1.71 -15.85 -48.49
CA PRO A 11 -2.22 -17.19 -48.21
C PRO A 11 -3.77 -17.30 -48.31
N PRO A 12 -4.33 -18.51 -48.55
CA PRO A 12 -5.76 -18.75 -48.76
C PRO A 12 -6.56 -19.04 -47.46
N PRO A 13 -7.91 -18.98 -47.49
CA PRO A 13 -8.78 -19.05 -46.32
C PRO A 13 -9.17 -20.49 -45.87
N PRO A 14 -9.65 -20.69 -44.62
CA PRO A 14 -10.04 -22.00 -44.10
C PRO A 14 -11.51 -22.41 -44.42
N PRO A 15 -11.82 -23.72 -44.44
CA PRO A 15 -13.16 -24.27 -44.73
C PRO A 15 -14.06 -24.49 -43.49
N PRO A 16 -15.39 -24.69 -43.67
CA PRO A 16 -16.37 -24.70 -42.56
C PRO A 16 -16.63 -26.10 -41.97
N PRO A 17 -17.04 -26.22 -40.68
CA PRO A 17 -17.35 -27.52 -40.07
C PRO A 17 -18.80 -27.99 -40.27
N LYS A 18 -18.94 -29.30 -40.55
CA LYS A 18 -20.18 -30.07 -40.77
C LYS A 18 -20.71 -30.75 -39.49
N LYS A 19 -22.04 -30.87 -39.45
CA LYS A 19 -22.90 -31.60 -38.50
C LYS A 19 -22.78 -33.14 -38.64
N PRO A 20 -22.99 -33.93 -37.56
CA PRO A 20 -23.40 -35.34 -37.70
C PRO A 20 -24.74 -35.69 -36.99
N ALA A 21 -25.42 -36.69 -37.55
CA ALA A 21 -26.71 -37.26 -37.14
C ALA A 21 -26.57 -38.63 -36.41
N ALA A 22 -27.69 -39.12 -35.87
CA ALA A 22 -27.88 -40.23 -34.90
C ALA A 22 -27.59 -41.69 -35.37
N PRO A 23 -27.53 -42.65 -34.42
CA PRO A 23 -27.72 -44.10 -34.67
C PRO A 23 -28.68 -44.85 -33.66
N PRO A 24 -29.01 -46.16 -33.88
CA PRO A 24 -30.34 -46.78 -33.65
C PRO A 24 -30.46 -47.93 -32.59
N THR A 25 -31.61 -48.65 -32.61
CA THR A 25 -32.27 -49.54 -31.61
C THR A 25 -31.83 -51.04 -31.48
N LYS A 26 -31.89 -51.57 -30.22
CA LYS A 26 -32.28 -52.89 -29.59
C LYS A 26 -31.98 -54.28 -30.22
N PRO A 27 -31.64 -55.29 -29.37
CA PRO A 27 -32.31 -56.64 -29.35
C PRO A 27 -32.69 -57.19 -27.93
N ALA A 28 -33.37 -58.35 -27.84
CA ALA A 28 -34.11 -58.90 -26.67
C ALA A 28 -33.79 -60.38 -26.27
N ALA A 29 -34.13 -60.75 -25.00
CA ALA A 29 -34.43 -62.07 -24.34
C ALA A 29 -33.30 -63.15 -24.25
N GLU A 30 -33.14 -64.09 -23.28
CA GLU A 30 -33.83 -64.70 -22.09
C GLU A 30 -32.79 -65.71 -21.44
N PRO A 31 -33.03 -66.61 -20.43
CA PRO A 31 -34.00 -66.72 -19.30
C PRO A 31 -33.35 -67.08 -17.91
N THR A 32 -34.22 -67.35 -16.92
CA THR A 32 -34.06 -67.55 -15.45
C THR A 32 -33.71 -69.01 -15.00
N PRO A 33 -33.32 -69.23 -13.71
CA PRO A 33 -33.95 -70.30 -12.91
C PRO A 33 -34.34 -69.93 -11.47
N THR A 34 -35.24 -70.74 -10.89
CA THR A 34 -36.03 -70.59 -9.62
C THR A 34 -35.50 -71.51 -8.47
N PRO A 35 -36.15 -71.72 -7.28
CA PRO A 35 -35.58 -71.48 -5.92
C PRO A 35 -35.60 -72.71 -4.96
N LYS A 36 -35.41 -72.50 -3.61
CA LYS A 36 -35.97 -73.23 -2.40
C LYS A 36 -34.91 -73.55 -1.29
N PRO A 37 -35.21 -73.84 0.04
CA PRO A 37 -36.35 -73.60 0.97
C PRO A 37 -36.02 -72.85 2.31
N ALA A 38 -37.08 -72.61 3.11
CA ALA A 38 -37.21 -71.95 4.42
C ALA A 38 -36.96 -72.82 5.69
N ALA A 39 -36.87 -72.16 6.86
CA ALA A 39 -37.33 -72.67 8.17
C ALA A 39 -37.60 -71.54 9.20
N GLU A 40 -38.59 -71.78 10.07
CA GLU A 40 -39.22 -71.00 11.18
C GLU A 40 -38.75 -71.53 12.57
N PRO A 41 -39.25 -71.13 13.78
CA PRO A 41 -39.24 -69.82 14.49
C PRO A 41 -38.80 -69.90 16.01
N THR A 42 -39.00 -68.78 16.76
CA THR A 42 -39.24 -68.63 18.24
C THR A 42 -37.99 -68.52 19.17
N PRO A 43 -37.97 -67.84 20.37
CA PRO A 43 -39.04 -67.25 21.22
C PRO A 43 -38.87 -65.78 21.68
N ALA A 44 -39.93 -65.23 22.28
CA ALA A 44 -40.00 -63.91 22.92
C ALA A 44 -39.38 -63.87 24.34
N PRO A 45 -38.81 -62.71 24.79
CA PRO A 45 -38.56 -62.47 26.20
C PRO A 45 -39.34 -61.26 26.79
N LYS A 46 -40.12 -61.62 27.83
CA LYS A 46 -40.39 -61.05 29.17
C LYS A 46 -40.28 -59.51 29.49
N PRO A 47 -41.14 -58.96 30.39
CA PRO A 47 -41.40 -57.51 30.56
C PRO A 47 -40.26 -56.66 31.12
N ALA A 48 -40.31 -55.37 30.76
CA ALA A 48 -39.50 -54.28 31.30
C ALA A 48 -39.74 -54.07 32.81
N ALA A 49 -38.63 -53.96 33.55
CA ALA A 49 -38.59 -53.50 34.93
C ALA A 49 -38.63 -51.97 34.99
N GLU A 50 -39.13 -51.44 36.12
CA GLU A 50 -39.42 -50.04 36.41
C GLU A 50 -38.27 -49.04 36.14
N PRO A 51 -38.61 -47.77 35.84
CA PRO A 51 -37.62 -46.71 35.63
C PRO A 51 -36.94 -46.30 36.94
N THR A 52 -35.62 -46.43 36.96
CA THR A 52 -34.71 -45.86 37.97
C THR A 52 -34.65 -44.32 37.84
N PRO A 53 -34.47 -43.56 38.94
CA PRO A 53 -34.79 -42.13 39.01
C PRO A 53 -33.97 -41.25 38.07
N ALA A 54 -34.63 -40.24 37.52
CA ALA A 54 -34.05 -39.22 36.66
C ALA A 54 -32.86 -38.51 37.34
N PRO A 55 -31.66 -38.53 36.74
CA PRO A 55 -30.58 -37.66 37.16
C PRO A 55 -30.92 -36.19 36.83
N LYS A 56 -30.54 -35.35 37.78
CA LYS A 56 -30.63 -33.89 37.87
C LYS A 56 -30.55 -33.14 36.51
N PRO A 57 -31.37 -32.09 36.29
CA PRO A 57 -31.32 -31.30 35.06
C PRO A 57 -29.91 -30.79 34.79
N ALA A 58 -29.37 -31.18 33.63
CA ALA A 58 -28.24 -30.47 33.03
C ALA A 58 -28.69 -29.05 32.73
N ALA A 59 -27.77 -28.10 32.91
CA ALA A 59 -27.98 -26.70 32.63
C ALA A 59 -28.63 -26.50 31.25
N GLU A 60 -29.59 -25.57 31.20
CA GLU A 60 -30.21 -25.10 29.97
C GLU A 60 -29.13 -24.89 28.89
N PRO A 61 -29.37 -25.34 27.65
CA PRO A 61 -28.49 -25.01 26.55
C PRO A 61 -28.41 -23.49 26.45
N THR A 62 -27.18 -22.96 26.55
CA THR A 62 -26.88 -21.57 26.24
C THR A 62 -27.60 -21.21 24.94
N PRO A 63 -28.40 -20.13 24.89
CA PRO A 63 -29.09 -19.73 23.67
C PRO A 63 -28.09 -19.71 22.53
N ALA A 64 -28.45 -20.36 21.41
CA ALA A 64 -27.71 -20.23 20.17
C ALA A 64 -27.39 -18.74 19.96
N PRO A 65 -26.14 -18.37 19.64
CA PRO A 65 -25.79 -16.97 19.44
C PRO A 65 -26.79 -16.39 18.47
N LYS A 66 -27.52 -15.37 18.94
CA LYS A 66 -28.42 -14.55 18.13
C LYS A 66 -27.70 -14.30 16.80
N PRO A 67 -28.36 -14.51 15.63
CA PRO A 67 -27.76 -14.17 14.35
C PRO A 67 -27.08 -12.82 14.51
N ALA A 68 -25.77 -12.79 14.22
CA ALA A 68 -25.00 -11.56 14.29
C ALA A 68 -25.86 -10.48 13.64
N ALA A 69 -26.14 -9.41 14.40
CA ALA A 69 -26.88 -8.29 13.86
C ALA A 69 -26.28 -8.00 12.50
N GLU A 70 -27.14 -7.96 11.48
CA GLU A 70 -26.78 -7.42 10.17
C GLU A 70 -25.89 -6.20 10.43
N PRO A 71 -24.70 -6.09 9.80
CA PRO A 71 -23.78 -5.01 10.08
C PRO A 71 -24.60 -3.73 10.07
N THR A 72 -24.62 -3.05 11.22
CA THR A 72 -25.32 -1.76 11.31
C THR A 72 -24.79 -0.96 10.14
N PRO A 73 -25.66 -0.46 9.22
CA PRO A 73 -25.19 0.31 8.08
C PRO A 73 -24.23 1.36 8.62
N ALA A 74 -23.01 1.38 8.08
CA ALA A 74 -22.08 2.47 8.37
C ALA A 74 -22.87 3.78 8.21
N PRO A 75 -22.74 4.75 9.13
CA PRO A 75 -23.46 6.02 9.00
C PRO A 75 -23.25 6.53 7.57
N ALA A 76 -24.35 6.73 6.84
CA ALA A 76 -24.30 7.14 5.45
C ALA A 76 -23.50 8.44 5.40
N GLY A 77 -22.27 8.38 4.87
CA GLY A 77 -21.43 9.55 4.68
C GLY A 77 -22.17 10.63 3.87
N PRO A 78 -21.75 11.90 3.96
CA PRO A 78 -22.42 13.01 3.28
C PRO A 78 -22.53 12.80 1.76
N GLN A 79 -23.51 13.50 1.18
CA GLN A 79 -23.60 13.70 -0.27
C GLN A 79 -22.77 14.92 -0.67
N LEU A 80 -21.95 14.80 -1.71
CA LEU A 80 -21.13 15.89 -2.24
C LEU A 80 -21.42 16.13 -3.72
N ALA A 81 -21.24 17.38 -4.13
CA ALA A 81 -21.10 17.75 -5.53
C ALA A 81 -19.67 18.22 -5.82
N ILE A 82 -19.06 17.63 -6.84
CA ILE A 82 -17.72 17.97 -7.33
C ILE A 82 -17.84 18.43 -8.77
N GLN A 83 -17.41 19.65 -9.06
CA GLN A 83 -17.31 20.16 -10.43
C GLN A 83 -15.88 20.03 -10.91
N ILE A 84 -15.70 19.46 -12.10
CA ILE A 84 -14.39 19.24 -12.71
C ILE A 84 -14.41 19.68 -14.16
N LYS A 85 -13.43 20.48 -14.54
CA LYS A 85 -13.10 20.77 -15.94
C LYS A 85 -11.87 19.97 -16.34
N TYR A 86 -11.71 19.68 -17.63
CA TYR A 86 -10.56 18.92 -18.13
C TYR A 86 -10.30 19.25 -19.61
N ASP A 87 -9.07 19.05 -20.07
CA ASP A 87 -8.65 19.40 -21.44
C ASP A 87 -8.64 18.20 -22.41
N ILE A 88 -8.86 16.99 -21.92
CA ILE A 88 -8.89 15.74 -22.69
C ILE A 88 -10.28 15.44 -23.29
N ASP A 89 -10.41 14.35 -24.06
CA ASP A 89 -11.72 13.94 -24.57
C ASP A 89 -12.66 13.54 -23.41
N GLN A 90 -13.95 13.87 -23.52
CA GLN A 90 -14.92 13.55 -22.46
C GLN A 90 -15.10 12.05 -22.25
N ALA A 91 -15.08 11.25 -23.33
CA ALA A 91 -15.18 9.80 -23.21
C ALA A 91 -13.91 9.19 -22.61
N GLU A 92 -12.74 9.77 -22.89
CA GLU A 92 -11.48 9.40 -22.25
C GLU A 92 -11.51 9.70 -20.74
N TRP A 93 -11.97 10.89 -20.37
CA TRP A 93 -12.15 11.26 -18.96
C TRP A 93 -13.17 10.34 -18.27
N GLN A 94 -14.30 10.04 -18.91
CA GLN A 94 -15.31 9.14 -18.36
C GLN A 94 -14.75 7.73 -18.17
N ALA A 95 -13.99 7.19 -19.13
CA ALA A 95 -13.36 5.88 -18.98
C ALA A 95 -12.38 5.83 -17.80
N MET A 96 -11.63 6.91 -17.55
CA MET A 96 -10.82 7.02 -16.33
C MET A 96 -11.68 7.07 -15.08
N PHE A 97 -12.72 7.88 -15.07
CA PHE A 97 -13.62 7.99 -13.93
C PHE A 97 -14.26 6.62 -13.60
N ASP A 98 -14.73 5.89 -14.61
CA ASP A 98 -15.34 4.58 -14.46
C ASP A 98 -14.31 3.54 -13.98
N ALA A 99 -13.10 3.54 -14.55
CA ALA A 99 -12.03 2.65 -14.11
C ALA A 99 -11.65 2.89 -12.65
N HIS A 100 -11.65 4.14 -12.19
CA HIS A 100 -11.31 4.50 -10.80
C HIS A 100 -12.34 3.99 -9.77
N ALA A 101 -13.54 3.57 -10.21
CA ALA A 101 -14.54 2.98 -9.33
C ALA A 101 -13.94 1.85 -8.47
N THR A 102 -13.22 0.92 -9.09
CA THR A 102 -12.69 -0.29 -8.42
C THR A 102 -11.19 -0.50 -8.59
N ASN A 103 -10.50 0.38 -9.33
CA ASN A 103 -9.08 0.22 -9.62
C ASN A 103 -8.25 1.37 -9.06
N THR A 104 -7.09 1.02 -8.50
CA THR A 104 -6.01 1.95 -8.15
C THR A 104 -5.00 2.12 -9.29
N GLU A 105 -5.01 1.20 -10.25
CA GLU A 105 -4.14 1.19 -11.44
C GLU A 105 -4.97 0.77 -12.65
N HIS A 106 -4.84 1.51 -13.76
CA HIS A 106 -5.53 1.20 -15.00
C HIS A 106 -4.79 1.86 -16.16
N PRO A 107 -4.77 1.29 -17.38
CA PRO A 107 -4.10 1.90 -18.54
C PRO A 107 -4.54 3.33 -18.82
N SER A 108 -5.80 3.67 -18.52
CA SER A 108 -6.31 5.02 -18.69
C SER A 108 -5.71 6.03 -17.71
N PHE A 109 -5.14 5.60 -16.57
CA PHE A 109 -4.49 6.50 -15.60
C PHE A 109 -3.10 6.97 -16.05
N GLN A 110 -2.74 6.77 -17.33
CA GLN A 110 -1.50 7.29 -17.92
C GLN A 110 -0.21 6.89 -17.17
N GLY A 111 -0.23 5.71 -16.54
CA GLY A 111 0.86 5.16 -15.74
C GLY A 111 0.91 5.65 -14.29
N PHE A 112 -0.08 6.42 -13.83
CA PHE A 112 -0.21 6.82 -12.43
C PHE A 112 -0.95 5.76 -11.61
N LYS A 113 -0.46 5.53 -10.40
CA LYS A 113 -1.07 4.69 -9.38
C LYS A 113 -1.75 5.55 -8.32
N LEU A 114 -3.05 5.36 -8.14
CA LEU A 114 -3.85 6.07 -7.14
C LEU A 114 -3.83 5.31 -5.79
N PRO A 115 -3.83 6.02 -4.65
CA PRO A 115 -3.71 5.40 -3.33
C PRO A 115 -4.94 4.60 -2.89
N ALA A 116 -6.11 4.86 -3.49
CA ALA A 116 -7.35 4.14 -3.22
C ALA A 116 -8.28 4.19 -4.44
N SER A 117 -9.05 3.11 -4.65
CA SER A 117 -10.20 3.10 -5.58
C SER A 117 -11.39 3.83 -4.95
N ARG A 118 -12.28 4.36 -5.79
CA ARG A 118 -13.38 5.24 -5.35
C ARG A 118 -14.42 4.53 -4.48
N ASP A 119 -14.68 3.25 -4.76
CA ASP A 119 -15.56 2.38 -3.96
C ASP A 119 -15.12 2.23 -2.49
N GLN A 120 -13.87 2.54 -2.15
CA GLN A 120 -13.37 2.50 -0.77
C GLN A 120 -13.82 3.70 0.08
N PHE A 121 -14.31 4.76 -0.56
CA PHE A 121 -14.67 6.02 0.09
C PHE A 121 -15.92 6.70 -0.46
N VAL A 122 -16.64 6.10 -1.43
CA VAL A 122 -17.92 6.57 -1.95
C VAL A 122 -18.85 5.37 -2.17
N ASP A 123 -20.15 5.57 -1.99
CA ASP A 123 -21.18 4.62 -2.43
C ASP A 123 -21.38 4.70 -3.96
N GLU A 124 -20.63 3.88 -4.71
CA GLU A 124 -20.72 3.86 -6.19
C GLU A 124 -22.13 3.59 -6.72
N SER A 125 -23.00 2.90 -5.97
CA SER A 125 -24.39 2.67 -6.38
C SER A 125 -25.23 3.95 -6.42
N LYS A 126 -24.75 5.00 -5.75
CA LYS A 126 -25.35 6.33 -5.68
C LYS A 126 -24.48 7.42 -6.32
N THR A 127 -23.39 7.05 -6.97
CA THR A 127 -22.54 7.99 -7.71
C THR A 127 -23.12 8.21 -9.10
N MET A 128 -23.25 9.47 -9.50
CA MET A 128 -23.71 9.85 -10.83
C MET A 128 -22.83 10.95 -11.40
N VAL A 129 -22.41 10.78 -12.65
CA VAL A 129 -21.73 11.81 -13.43
C VAL A 129 -22.72 12.46 -14.38
N TYR A 130 -22.72 13.79 -14.41
CA TYR A 130 -23.46 14.61 -15.35
C TYR A 130 -22.48 15.45 -16.15
N HIS A 131 -22.70 15.59 -17.45
CA HIS A 131 -21.83 16.39 -18.32
C HIS A 131 -22.46 17.73 -18.64
N GLU A 132 -21.66 18.80 -18.66
CA GLU A 132 -22.15 20.14 -18.92
C GLU A 132 -22.81 20.22 -20.31
N VAL A 133 -24.00 20.81 -20.38
CA VAL A 133 -24.71 21.01 -21.64
C VAL A 133 -24.00 22.10 -22.43
N GLY A 134 -23.51 21.76 -23.62
CA GLY A 134 -22.79 22.67 -24.50
C GLY A 134 -21.49 22.04 -25.02
N ALA A 135 -20.56 22.87 -25.50
CA ALA A 135 -19.25 22.42 -25.99
C ALA A 135 -18.15 22.42 -24.90
N MET A 136 -18.54 22.51 -23.62
CA MET A 136 -17.59 22.60 -22.52
C MET A 136 -17.15 21.20 -22.06
N LYS A 137 -15.85 21.04 -21.81
CA LYS A 137 -15.27 19.82 -21.24
C LYS A 137 -15.32 19.87 -19.71
N SER A 138 -16.52 19.71 -19.18
CA SER A 138 -16.82 19.92 -17.77
C SER A 138 -17.89 18.93 -17.31
N SER A 139 -17.72 18.40 -16.11
CA SER A 139 -18.62 17.43 -15.49
C SER A 139 -18.92 17.81 -14.05
N LEU A 140 -20.10 17.38 -13.60
CA LEU A 140 -20.52 17.40 -12.22
C LEU A 140 -20.66 15.96 -11.73
N ILE A 141 -19.95 15.65 -10.66
CA ILE A 141 -20.02 14.36 -9.98
C ILE A 141 -20.87 14.55 -8.74
N ASP A 142 -21.98 13.82 -8.67
CA ASP A 142 -22.81 13.66 -7.49
C ASP A 142 -22.44 12.35 -6.82
N CYS A 143 -21.87 12.40 -5.62
CA CYS A 143 -21.45 11.22 -4.87
C CYS A 143 -22.07 11.21 -3.48
N SER A 144 -22.46 10.03 -3.00
CA SER A 144 -23.08 9.84 -1.68
C SER A 144 -22.27 8.87 -0.84
N GLY A 145 -22.50 8.87 0.48
CA GLY A 145 -21.80 7.95 1.36
C GLY A 145 -20.31 8.26 1.50
N VAL A 146 -19.91 9.52 1.33
CA VAL A 146 -18.50 9.88 1.19
C VAL A 146 -17.74 9.79 2.52
N ASP A 147 -16.65 9.02 2.54
CA ASP A 147 -15.64 9.11 3.60
C ASP A 147 -14.72 10.32 3.31
N LEU A 148 -14.99 11.43 3.99
CA LEU A 148 -14.28 12.69 3.79
C LEU A 148 -12.78 12.60 4.09
N MET A 149 -12.36 11.75 5.03
CA MET A 149 -10.94 11.60 5.37
C MET A 149 -10.19 10.89 4.25
N LYS A 150 -10.73 9.77 3.77
CA LYS A 150 -10.12 9.02 2.66
C LYS A 150 -10.16 9.79 1.34
N MET A 151 -11.28 10.45 1.04
CA MET A 151 -11.38 11.31 -0.14
C MET A 151 -10.39 12.47 -0.05
N GLY A 152 -10.26 13.11 1.13
CA GLY A 152 -9.28 14.16 1.37
C GLY A 152 -7.84 13.68 1.17
N ALA A 153 -7.50 12.50 1.68
CA ALA A 153 -6.18 11.88 1.48
C ALA A 153 -5.87 11.57 0.01
N LEU A 154 -6.86 11.07 -0.75
CA LEU A 154 -6.73 10.88 -2.20
C LEU A 154 -6.52 12.23 -2.91
N MET A 155 -7.42 13.19 -2.68
CA MET A 155 -7.43 14.47 -3.41
C MET A 155 -6.21 15.34 -3.09
N GLY A 156 -5.70 15.25 -1.86
CA GLY A 156 -4.44 15.87 -1.44
C GLY A 156 -3.21 15.05 -1.79
N GLY A 157 -3.36 13.86 -2.39
CA GLY A 157 -2.27 12.96 -2.71
C GLY A 157 -1.52 13.33 -4.01
N PRO A 158 -0.21 13.06 -4.09
CA PRO A 158 0.62 13.46 -5.23
C PRO A 158 0.21 12.79 -6.55
N SER A 159 -0.14 11.51 -6.55
CA SER A 159 -0.55 10.80 -7.78
C SER A 159 -1.86 11.34 -8.36
N PHE A 160 -2.82 11.73 -7.52
CA PHE A 160 -4.07 12.33 -7.98
C PHE A 160 -3.83 13.73 -8.55
N ALA A 161 -3.00 14.54 -7.88
CA ALA A 161 -2.58 15.84 -8.39
C ALA A 161 -1.86 15.72 -9.75
N ALA A 162 -0.99 14.72 -9.90
CA ALA A 162 -0.27 14.44 -11.15
C ALA A 162 -1.20 13.98 -12.28
N LEU A 163 -2.15 13.08 -11.97
CA LEU A 163 -3.16 12.63 -12.93
C LEU A 163 -4.04 13.81 -13.39
N ASN A 164 -4.51 14.64 -12.46
CA ASN A 164 -5.29 15.83 -12.81
C ASN A 164 -4.49 16.78 -13.70
N HIS A 165 -3.23 17.07 -13.35
CA HIS A 165 -2.39 17.90 -14.21
C HIS A 165 -2.22 17.33 -15.62
N ALA A 166 -2.00 16.03 -15.75
CA ALA A 166 -1.86 15.36 -17.04
C ALA A 166 -3.14 15.43 -17.89
N CYS A 167 -4.30 15.49 -17.24
CA CYS A 167 -5.60 15.65 -17.90
C CYS A 167 -5.99 17.12 -18.17
N GLY A 168 -5.16 18.09 -17.75
CA GLY A 168 -5.56 19.51 -17.71
C GLY A 168 -6.77 19.74 -16.79
N ALA A 169 -6.93 18.91 -15.76
CA ALA A 169 -8.11 18.91 -14.92
C ALA A 169 -8.06 19.98 -13.83
N GLU A 170 -9.14 20.74 -13.70
CA GLU A 170 -9.37 21.72 -12.64
C GLU A 170 -10.57 21.26 -11.81
N VAL A 171 -10.30 20.81 -10.57
CA VAL A 171 -11.34 20.38 -9.64
C VAL A 171 -11.74 21.55 -8.75
N SER A 172 -13.00 21.96 -8.83
CA SER A 172 -13.55 22.96 -7.90
C SER A 172 -13.65 22.37 -6.49
N PRO A 173 -13.51 23.19 -5.43
CA PRO A 173 -13.70 22.72 -4.06
C PRO A 173 -15.02 21.95 -3.91
N PRO A 174 -15.00 20.70 -3.41
CA PRO A 174 -16.22 19.93 -3.21
C PRO A 174 -17.18 20.67 -2.26
N THR A 175 -18.48 20.64 -2.57
CA THR A 175 -19.52 21.20 -1.71
C THR A 175 -20.41 20.09 -1.17
N MET A 176 -20.72 20.14 0.13
CA MET A 176 -21.73 19.28 0.73
C MET A 176 -23.12 19.65 0.21
N LEU A 177 -23.91 18.62 -0.09
CA LEU A 177 -25.31 18.74 -0.43
C LEU A 177 -26.14 18.35 0.78
N VAL A 178 -26.86 19.32 1.33
CA VAL A 178 -27.73 19.12 2.50
C VAL A 178 -29.18 19.10 2.08
N ASP A 179 -30.05 18.54 2.94
CA ASP A 179 -31.48 18.66 2.73
C ASP A 179 -31.95 20.10 2.92
N MET A 180 -32.98 20.49 2.16
CA MET A 180 -33.65 21.76 2.38
C MET A 180 -34.22 21.78 3.81
N PRO A 181 -33.98 22.86 4.58
CA PRO A 181 -34.52 22.95 5.93
C PRO A 181 -36.05 22.94 5.89
N THR A 182 -36.67 22.26 6.86
CA THR A 182 -38.13 22.30 7.03
C THR A 182 -38.61 23.64 7.56
N ASP A 183 -37.74 24.35 8.30
CA ASP A 183 -38.02 25.65 8.89
C ASP A 183 -36.81 26.60 8.72
N GLY A 184 -37.06 27.83 8.26
CA GLY A 184 -36.04 28.86 8.07
C GLY A 184 -35.40 28.90 6.67
N PRO A 185 -34.57 29.93 6.38
CA PRO A 185 -33.92 30.08 5.08
C PRO A 185 -32.84 29.00 4.87
N PRO A 186 -32.53 28.64 3.61
CA PRO A 186 -31.48 27.66 3.32
C PRO A 186 -30.12 28.12 3.87
N PRO A 187 -29.24 27.18 4.26
CA PRO A 187 -27.93 27.49 4.83
C PRO A 187 -26.96 28.11 3.81
N SER A 188 -27.32 28.12 2.52
CA SER A 188 -26.54 28.71 1.43
C SER A 188 -27.47 29.22 0.33
N PRO A 189 -27.15 30.36 -0.31
CA PRO A 189 -27.87 30.84 -1.48
C PRO A 189 -27.54 30.04 -2.76
N ASP A 190 -26.51 29.20 -2.76
CA ASP A 190 -26.17 28.35 -3.89
C ASP A 190 -26.89 27.00 -3.77
N VAL A 191 -27.56 26.56 -4.84
CA VAL A 191 -28.40 25.35 -4.86
C VAL A 191 -28.08 24.50 -6.08
N ILE A 192 -28.10 23.18 -5.91
CA ILE A 192 -28.20 22.25 -7.03
C ILE A 192 -29.61 21.68 -7.07
N VAL A 193 -30.24 21.75 -8.24
CA VAL A 193 -31.52 21.12 -8.49
C VAL A 193 -31.28 19.88 -9.33
N PHE A 194 -31.53 18.71 -8.76
CA PHE A 194 -31.55 17.44 -9.48
C PHE A 194 -32.93 17.20 -10.04
N LEU A 195 -33.02 16.89 -11.34
CA LEU A 195 -34.30 16.65 -12.02
C LEU A 195 -34.24 15.37 -12.87
N GLU A 196 -35.38 14.73 -13.02
CA GLU A 196 -35.63 13.78 -14.10
C GLU A 196 -36.75 14.33 -14.98
N VAL A 197 -36.55 14.30 -16.31
CA VAL A 197 -37.51 14.87 -17.27
C VAL A 197 -37.91 13.86 -18.33
N LYS A 198 -39.12 13.99 -18.88
CA LYS A 198 -39.59 13.14 -19.98
C LYS A 198 -38.78 13.38 -21.26
N ASP A 199 -38.55 14.65 -21.58
CA ASP A 199 -37.83 15.09 -22.78
C ASP A 199 -36.93 16.27 -22.44
N PHE A 200 -35.61 16.08 -22.61
CA PHE A 200 -34.64 17.14 -22.35
C PHE A 200 -34.78 18.34 -23.28
N GLY A 201 -35.09 18.14 -24.57
CA GLY A 201 -35.19 19.23 -25.53
C GLY A 201 -36.36 20.18 -25.19
N VAL A 202 -37.50 19.61 -24.82
CA VAL A 202 -38.67 20.36 -24.35
C VAL A 202 -38.35 21.11 -23.07
N TRP A 203 -37.81 20.41 -22.07
CA TRP A 203 -37.47 21.03 -20.80
C TRP A 203 -36.41 22.14 -20.98
N HIS A 204 -35.36 21.88 -21.74
CA HIS A 204 -34.25 22.82 -21.96
C HIS A 204 -34.74 24.07 -22.69
N ALA A 205 -35.62 23.94 -23.69
CA ALA A 205 -36.20 25.10 -24.38
C ALA A 205 -36.98 26.01 -23.40
N GLY A 206 -37.84 25.43 -22.56
CA GLY A 206 -38.57 26.19 -21.53
C GLY A 206 -37.66 26.75 -20.44
N PHE A 207 -36.64 25.99 -20.02
CA PHE A 207 -35.63 26.45 -19.07
C PHE A 207 -34.85 27.63 -19.65
N THR A 208 -34.40 27.59 -20.89
CA THR A 208 -33.71 28.72 -21.53
C THR A 208 -34.63 29.93 -21.68
N GLU A 209 -35.90 29.74 -22.05
CA GLU A 209 -36.89 30.82 -22.15
C GLU A 209 -37.02 31.60 -20.82
N HIS A 210 -37.08 30.88 -19.70
CA HIS A 210 -37.25 31.45 -18.35
C HIS A 210 -36.05 32.25 -17.84
N GLY A 211 -34.88 32.14 -18.48
CA GLY A 211 -33.63 32.73 -18.00
C GLY A 211 -33.78 34.22 -17.68
N THR A 212 -34.19 35.01 -18.67
CA THR A 212 -34.44 36.46 -18.51
C THR A 212 -35.90 36.85 -18.72
N ASN A 213 -36.76 35.93 -19.18
CA ASN A 213 -38.17 36.21 -19.40
C ASN A 213 -39.05 35.66 -18.28
N LYS A 214 -40.20 36.29 -18.08
CA LYS A 214 -41.29 35.80 -17.22
C LYS A 214 -42.21 34.80 -17.94
N SER A 215 -41.69 34.12 -18.97
CA SER A 215 -42.43 33.13 -19.76
C SER A 215 -41.70 31.79 -19.69
N VAL A 216 -42.45 30.71 -19.45
CA VAL A 216 -41.94 29.34 -19.37
C VAL A 216 -42.87 28.40 -20.13
N GLY A 217 -42.43 27.94 -21.30
CA GLY A 217 -43.25 27.09 -22.15
C GLY A 217 -44.55 27.79 -22.58
N GLY A 218 -44.52 29.11 -22.77
CA GLY A 218 -45.68 29.94 -23.10
C GLY A 218 -46.67 30.18 -21.96
N MET A 219 -46.26 30.00 -20.71
CA MET A 219 -47.03 30.42 -19.52
C MET A 219 -46.31 31.55 -18.79
N GLU A 220 -47.06 32.55 -18.34
CA GLU A 220 -46.51 33.69 -17.62
C GLU A 220 -46.32 33.34 -16.13
N VAL A 221 -45.14 33.64 -15.59
CA VAL A 221 -44.76 33.39 -14.19
C VAL A 221 -44.32 34.71 -13.53
N PRO A 222 -44.41 34.85 -12.19
CA PRO A 222 -44.23 36.16 -11.55
C PRO A 222 -42.81 36.73 -11.63
N TYR A 223 -41.79 35.88 -11.79
CA TYR A 223 -40.38 36.27 -11.82
C TYR A 223 -39.60 35.45 -12.88
N SER A 224 -38.65 36.10 -13.56
CA SER A 224 -37.65 35.40 -14.37
C SER A 224 -36.56 34.79 -13.47
N ARG A 225 -35.76 33.85 -14.00
CA ARG A 225 -34.61 33.34 -13.23
C ARG A 225 -33.61 34.42 -12.85
N SER A 226 -33.31 35.34 -13.76
CA SER A 226 -32.38 36.45 -13.50
C SER A 226 -32.82 37.42 -12.39
N GLU A 227 -34.11 37.42 -12.01
CA GLU A 227 -34.60 38.18 -10.86
C GLU A 227 -34.44 37.42 -9.52
N VAL A 228 -34.27 36.09 -9.56
CA VAL A 228 -34.23 35.22 -8.38
C VAL A 228 -32.85 34.61 -8.10
N CYS A 229 -31.93 34.63 -9.06
CA CYS A 229 -30.55 34.12 -8.95
C CYS A 229 -29.58 34.80 -9.93
N ASP A 230 -28.29 34.56 -9.79
CA ASP A 230 -27.31 34.92 -10.82
C ASP A 230 -27.39 33.96 -12.02
N GLU A 231 -28.21 34.34 -12.99
CA GLU A 231 -28.42 33.59 -14.23
C GLU A 231 -27.12 33.43 -15.04
N SER A 232 -26.19 34.39 -14.98
CA SER A 232 -24.95 34.34 -15.75
C SER A 232 -24.01 33.21 -15.31
N ARG A 233 -24.17 32.75 -14.07
CA ARG A 233 -23.42 31.64 -13.48
C ARG A 233 -24.18 30.31 -13.52
N THR A 234 -25.45 30.32 -13.94
CA THR A 234 -26.28 29.11 -13.93
C THR A 234 -25.78 28.09 -14.94
N LYS A 235 -25.62 26.84 -14.50
CA LYS A 235 -25.09 25.75 -15.32
C LYS A 235 -26.02 24.56 -15.33
N ILE A 236 -26.10 23.89 -16.48
CA ILE A 236 -26.90 22.67 -16.68
C ILE A 236 -25.96 21.53 -16.97
N TYR A 237 -26.06 20.46 -16.19
CA TYR A 237 -25.37 19.20 -16.42
C TYR A 237 -26.39 18.09 -16.69
N ARG A 238 -26.04 17.14 -17.55
CA ARG A 238 -26.96 16.11 -18.06
C ARG A 238 -26.34 14.71 -18.07
N ASN A 239 -27.15 13.71 -17.70
CA ASN A 239 -26.92 12.29 -17.96
C ASN A 239 -28.24 11.67 -18.44
N GLY A 240 -28.37 11.45 -19.75
CA GLY A 240 -29.62 10.98 -20.35
C GLY A 240 -30.77 11.96 -20.07
N ASN A 241 -31.79 11.52 -19.35
CA ASN A 241 -32.93 12.35 -18.95
C ASN A 241 -32.84 12.87 -17.51
N LYS A 242 -31.72 12.62 -16.82
CA LYS A 242 -31.42 13.15 -15.50
C LYS A 242 -30.54 14.39 -15.63
N LEU A 243 -30.81 15.40 -14.82
CA LEU A 243 -30.22 16.72 -14.89
C LEU A 243 -29.74 17.16 -13.51
N ALA A 244 -28.66 17.93 -13.48
CA ALA A 244 -28.23 18.70 -12.33
C ALA A 244 -28.07 20.15 -12.77
N VAL A 245 -28.85 21.05 -12.16
CA VAL A 245 -28.82 22.49 -12.46
C VAL A 245 -28.17 23.20 -11.28
N CYS A 246 -27.00 23.80 -11.49
CA CYS A 246 -26.35 24.64 -10.49
C CYS A 246 -26.86 26.07 -10.63
N VAL A 247 -27.52 26.54 -9.58
CA VAL A 247 -28.08 27.89 -9.47
C VAL A 247 -27.34 28.62 -8.36
N PHE A 248 -26.90 29.86 -8.64
CA PHE A 248 -26.01 30.60 -7.76
C PHE A 248 -26.68 31.88 -7.23
N ASP A 249 -26.30 32.29 -6.02
CA ASP A 249 -26.76 33.54 -5.40
C ASP A 249 -28.30 33.67 -5.39
N THR A 250 -29.00 32.58 -5.06
CA THR A 250 -30.46 32.62 -4.94
C THR A 250 -30.89 33.57 -3.83
N ASN A 251 -32.00 34.28 -4.07
CA ASN A 251 -32.57 35.22 -3.11
C ASN A 251 -33.96 34.77 -2.62
N PRO A 252 -34.54 35.40 -1.59
CA PRO A 252 -35.83 34.99 -1.02
C PRO A 252 -37.00 34.91 -2.02
N THR A 253 -36.92 35.63 -3.14
CA THR A 253 -37.92 35.60 -4.22
C THR A 253 -38.02 34.23 -4.89
N MET A 254 -36.95 33.42 -4.84
CA MET A 254 -36.98 32.03 -5.31
C MET A 254 -38.11 31.23 -4.63
N GLY A 255 -38.33 31.42 -3.33
CA GLY A 255 -39.42 30.76 -2.61
C GLY A 255 -40.80 31.19 -3.10
N LEU A 256 -40.97 32.47 -3.44
CA LEU A 256 -42.22 33.01 -3.99
C LEU A 256 -42.50 32.45 -5.39
N LEU A 257 -41.48 32.38 -6.24
CA LEU A 257 -41.56 31.75 -7.56
C LEU A 257 -41.92 30.27 -7.46
N MET A 258 -41.24 29.52 -6.58
CA MET A 258 -41.51 28.09 -6.39
C MET A 258 -42.92 27.83 -5.87
N ALA A 259 -43.49 28.72 -5.04
CA ALA A 259 -44.85 28.56 -4.51
C ALA A 259 -45.96 28.97 -5.50
N ASP A 260 -45.61 29.61 -6.62
CA ASP A 260 -46.59 30.14 -7.56
C ASP A 260 -47.30 29.04 -8.37
N PRO A 261 -48.64 29.05 -8.47
CA PRO A 261 -49.39 28.03 -9.21
C PRO A 261 -49.06 27.96 -10.71
N ALA A 262 -48.75 29.09 -11.36
CA ALA A 262 -48.41 29.09 -12.78
C ALA A 262 -47.02 28.49 -13.01
N PHE A 263 -46.08 28.77 -12.10
CA PHE A 263 -44.78 28.09 -12.09
C PHE A 263 -44.93 26.58 -11.87
N GLN A 264 -45.76 26.15 -10.91
CA GLN A 264 -46.05 24.72 -10.70
C GLN A 264 -46.66 24.05 -11.94
N ALA A 265 -47.61 24.72 -12.62
CA ALA A 265 -48.17 24.21 -13.88
C ALA A 265 -47.12 24.13 -15.00
N SER A 266 -46.13 25.03 -15.01
CA SER A 266 -45.00 25.00 -15.95
C SER A 266 -44.12 23.78 -15.78
N ILE A 267 -43.86 23.35 -14.54
CA ILE A 267 -43.08 22.16 -14.23
C ILE A 267 -43.75 20.89 -14.82
N GLU A 268 -45.07 20.76 -14.68
CA GLU A 268 -45.84 19.66 -15.28
C GLU A 268 -45.79 19.72 -16.82
N LYS A 269 -45.98 20.90 -17.40
CA LYS A 269 -45.95 21.11 -18.86
C LYS A 269 -44.60 20.80 -19.48
N LEU A 270 -43.51 21.15 -18.79
CA LEU A 270 -42.14 20.82 -19.20
C LEU A 270 -41.80 19.34 -18.99
N GLY A 271 -42.71 18.54 -18.43
CA GLY A 271 -42.55 17.11 -18.30
C GLY A 271 -41.53 16.71 -17.23
N VAL A 272 -41.39 17.50 -16.16
CA VAL A 272 -40.56 17.13 -15.00
C VAL A 272 -41.23 15.96 -14.28
N ILE A 273 -40.50 14.86 -14.11
CA ILE A 273 -40.93 13.63 -13.44
C ILE A 273 -40.61 13.72 -11.95
N SER A 274 -39.41 14.19 -11.62
CA SER A 274 -38.97 14.41 -10.25
C SER A 274 -38.04 15.61 -10.19
N GLN A 275 -38.04 16.28 -9.04
CA GLN A 275 -37.19 17.44 -8.76
C GLN A 275 -36.79 17.42 -7.29
N THR A 276 -35.52 17.66 -7.00
CA THR A 276 -35.01 17.81 -5.64
C THR A 276 -33.96 18.91 -5.61
N ALA A 277 -34.18 19.92 -4.76
CA ALA A 277 -33.23 20.99 -4.53
C ALA A 277 -32.36 20.66 -3.30
N LYS A 278 -31.06 20.93 -3.41
CA LYS A 278 -30.06 20.70 -2.36
C LYS A 278 -29.19 21.96 -2.21
N PRO A 279 -29.21 22.64 -1.05
CA PRO A 279 -28.28 23.74 -0.77
C PRO A 279 -26.83 23.24 -0.78
N ARG A 280 -25.93 24.05 -1.31
CA ARG A 280 -24.49 23.78 -1.37
C ARG A 280 -23.79 24.44 -0.19
N VAL A 281 -23.28 23.63 0.71
CA VAL A 281 -22.50 24.11 1.85
C VAL A 281 -21.02 23.84 1.57
N ALA A 282 -20.18 24.85 1.73
CA ALA A 282 -18.74 24.66 1.65
C ALA A 282 -18.29 23.64 2.70
N LEU A 283 -17.38 22.75 2.34
CA LEU A 283 -16.70 21.92 3.33
C LEU A 283 -15.96 22.82 4.33
N PRO A 284 -15.89 22.45 5.62
CA PRO A 284 -15.06 23.18 6.57
C PRO A 284 -13.63 23.26 6.02
N PRO A 285 -12.99 24.44 6.06
CA PRO A 285 -11.62 24.57 5.59
C PRO A 285 -10.74 23.63 6.40
N PRO A 286 -9.74 22.97 5.78
CA PRO A 286 -8.73 22.25 6.55
C PRO A 286 -8.07 23.22 7.54
N PRO A 287 -7.63 22.75 8.72
CA PRO A 287 -6.91 23.59 9.66
C PRO A 287 -5.72 24.24 8.94
N THR A 288 -5.53 25.55 9.14
CA THR A 288 -4.37 26.27 8.59
C THR A 288 -3.12 25.65 9.17
N GLY A 289 -2.39 24.90 8.34
CA GLY A 289 -1.10 24.33 8.72
C GLY A 289 -0.06 25.43 9.00
N PRO A 290 0.99 25.11 9.78
CA PRO A 290 2.10 26.02 10.00
C PRO A 290 2.76 26.38 8.66
N GLU A 291 3.23 27.61 8.47
CA GLU A 291 3.93 27.98 7.24
C GLU A 291 5.23 27.16 7.07
N PRO A 292 5.57 26.67 5.87
CA PRO A 292 6.81 25.93 5.66
C PRO A 292 8.05 26.79 5.99
N PRO A 293 9.14 26.18 6.50
CA PRO A 293 10.36 26.94 6.76
C PRO A 293 10.92 27.66 5.53
N ALA A 294 11.56 28.81 5.73
CA ALA A 294 12.07 29.65 4.64
C ALA A 294 13.00 28.92 3.63
N PRO A 295 13.91 28.00 4.05
CA PRO A 295 14.72 27.22 3.09
C PRO A 295 13.88 26.31 2.19
N VAL A 296 12.76 25.79 2.69
CA VAL A 296 11.81 24.96 1.94
C VAL A 296 11.10 25.80 0.90
N LEU A 297 10.59 26.98 1.29
CA LEU A 297 9.96 27.92 0.36
C LEU A 297 10.94 28.39 -0.73
N LYS A 298 12.20 28.63 -0.35
CA LYS A 298 13.25 29.04 -1.29
C LYS A 298 13.53 27.98 -2.36
N TRP A 299 13.44 26.69 -2.01
CA TRP A 299 13.58 25.60 -2.98
C TRP A 299 12.50 25.65 -4.07
N PHE A 300 11.25 25.91 -3.65
CA PHE A 300 10.06 25.93 -4.50
C PHE A 300 9.73 27.27 -5.18
N ASP A 301 10.60 28.28 -5.08
CA ASP A 301 10.37 29.65 -5.60
C ASP A 301 10.24 29.74 -7.14
N GLY A 302 10.29 28.61 -7.86
CA GLY A 302 10.14 28.52 -9.31
C GLY A 302 11.34 29.03 -10.10
N LYS A 303 12.36 29.57 -9.42
CA LYS A 303 13.58 30.04 -10.08
C LYS A 303 14.46 28.87 -10.51
N PRO A 304 15.27 29.04 -11.58
CA PRO A 304 16.25 28.04 -11.97
C PRO A 304 17.28 27.83 -10.85
N MET A 305 17.89 26.65 -10.83
CA MET A 305 18.94 26.30 -9.86
C MET A 305 20.22 27.12 -10.05
N SER A 306 20.44 27.71 -11.22
CA SER A 306 21.54 28.66 -11.43
C SER A 306 21.46 29.88 -10.51
N GLU A 307 20.26 30.30 -10.12
CA GLU A 307 20.04 31.39 -9.15
C GLU A 307 20.08 30.92 -7.68
N LYS A 308 20.16 29.61 -7.43
CA LYS A 308 20.03 29.00 -6.10
C LYS A 308 21.23 28.16 -5.68
N VAL A 309 22.13 27.78 -6.58
CA VAL A 309 23.18 26.80 -6.30
C VAL A 309 24.18 27.28 -5.24
N ASP A 310 24.56 28.56 -5.24
CA ASP A 310 25.45 29.12 -4.22
C ASP A 310 24.75 29.24 -2.87
N TRP A 311 23.49 29.68 -2.88
CA TRP A 311 22.64 29.66 -1.68
C TRP A 311 22.53 28.24 -1.10
N PHE A 312 22.32 27.23 -1.94
CA PHE A 312 22.23 25.83 -1.52
C PHE A 312 23.54 25.34 -0.87
N VAL A 313 24.69 25.72 -1.41
CA VAL A 313 26.01 25.40 -0.83
C VAL A 313 26.12 25.93 0.61
N GLU A 314 25.66 27.15 0.84
CA GLU A 314 25.74 27.82 2.15
C GLU A 314 24.67 27.33 3.15
N ASN A 315 23.49 26.95 2.65
CA ASN A 315 22.30 26.71 3.47
C ASN A 315 21.93 25.22 3.60
N ALA A 316 22.67 24.30 2.97
CA ALA A 316 22.57 22.88 3.29
C ALA A 316 23.16 22.58 4.68
N ALA A 317 22.45 21.79 5.49
CA ALA A 317 22.92 21.25 6.75
C ALA A 317 24.17 20.39 6.55
N ASP A 318 24.92 20.09 7.61
CA ASP A 318 26.17 19.33 7.49
C ASP A 318 25.93 17.83 7.25
N ASP A 319 24.83 17.31 7.79
CA ASP A 319 24.28 15.98 7.58
C ASP A 319 23.29 15.93 6.39
N TYR A 320 23.36 16.90 5.48
CA TYR A 320 22.44 16.99 4.35
C TYR A 320 22.43 15.71 3.49
N SER A 321 21.22 15.28 3.10
CA SER A 321 21.01 14.17 2.17
C SER A 321 20.08 14.53 1.01
N MET A 322 20.37 13.97 -0.17
CA MET A 322 19.50 14.01 -1.33
C MET A 322 19.31 12.60 -1.87
N ALA A 323 18.07 12.15 -2.04
CA ALA A 323 17.79 10.79 -2.50
C ALA A 323 16.72 10.76 -3.59
N PHE A 324 16.79 9.74 -4.44
CA PHE A 324 15.63 9.31 -5.21
C PHE A 324 14.98 8.14 -4.48
N VAL A 325 13.66 8.19 -4.32
CA VAL A 325 12.89 7.22 -3.53
C VAL A 325 11.68 6.72 -4.32
N GLY A 326 11.07 5.63 -3.86
CA GLY A 326 9.90 5.03 -4.49
C GLY A 326 10.22 4.05 -5.62
N GLU A 327 9.16 3.41 -6.12
CA GLU A 327 9.20 2.29 -7.07
C GLU A 327 9.98 2.61 -8.36
N PHE A 328 9.86 3.84 -8.85
CA PHE A 328 10.46 4.28 -10.12
C PHE A 328 11.75 5.09 -9.93
N ALA A 329 12.34 5.04 -8.74
CA ALA A 329 13.64 5.67 -8.48
C ALA A 329 14.73 5.03 -9.37
N PRO A 330 15.64 5.83 -9.94
CA PRO A 330 16.84 5.29 -10.56
C PRO A 330 17.71 4.65 -9.46
N PRO A 331 18.53 3.63 -9.78
CA PRO A 331 19.40 2.94 -8.83
C PRO A 331 20.60 3.82 -8.43
N MET A 332 20.33 4.94 -7.77
CA MET A 332 21.33 5.85 -7.23
C MET A 332 21.28 5.82 -5.70
N PRO A 333 22.41 5.62 -5.01
CA PRO A 333 22.45 5.74 -3.57
C PRO A 333 22.15 7.19 -3.15
N PRO A 334 21.68 7.41 -1.91
CA PRO A 334 21.56 8.74 -1.34
C PRO A 334 22.88 9.52 -1.46
N LEU A 335 22.77 10.78 -1.84
CA LEU A 335 23.86 11.71 -2.02
C LEU A 335 24.03 12.52 -0.72
N ASP A 336 25.23 12.48 -0.16
CA ASP A 336 25.64 13.43 0.87
C ASP A 336 25.74 14.86 0.31
N LYS A 337 25.86 15.85 1.21
CA LYS A 337 26.07 17.27 0.91
C LYS A 337 27.07 17.52 -0.23
N THR A 338 28.26 16.94 -0.14
CA THR A 338 29.34 17.19 -1.10
C THR A 338 28.97 16.69 -2.49
N LYS A 339 28.45 15.46 -2.59
CA LYS A 339 28.01 14.88 -3.87
C LYS A 339 26.83 15.62 -4.46
N ALA A 340 25.84 15.98 -3.65
CA ALA A 340 24.66 16.72 -4.09
C ALA A 340 25.06 18.09 -4.67
N ILE A 341 25.91 18.86 -3.97
CA ILE A 341 26.44 20.13 -4.48
C ILE A 341 27.18 19.94 -5.80
N GLY A 342 28.05 18.93 -5.89
CA GLY A 342 28.82 18.64 -7.11
C GLY A 342 27.91 18.36 -8.31
N ILE A 343 26.89 17.52 -8.13
CA ILE A 343 25.92 17.19 -9.18
C ILE A 343 25.10 18.41 -9.58
N MET A 344 24.60 19.20 -8.61
CA MET A 344 23.81 20.39 -8.91
C MET A 344 24.62 21.44 -9.67
N LYS A 345 25.90 21.65 -9.32
CA LYS A 345 26.80 22.54 -10.07
C LYS A 345 27.06 22.02 -11.49
N SER A 346 27.28 20.72 -11.66
CA SER A 346 27.48 20.11 -12.97
C SER A 346 26.25 20.26 -13.87
N LEU A 347 25.05 20.05 -13.33
CA LEU A 347 23.79 20.27 -14.03
C LEU A 347 23.62 21.74 -14.41
N VAL A 348 23.81 22.67 -13.49
CA VAL A 348 23.73 24.12 -13.78
C VAL A 348 24.72 24.55 -14.86
N ALA A 349 25.96 24.04 -14.83
CA ALA A 349 26.96 24.38 -15.84
C ALA A 349 26.60 23.85 -17.24
N SER A 350 25.95 22.68 -17.30
CA SER A 350 25.57 22.02 -18.55
C SER A 350 24.21 22.48 -19.09
N PHE A 351 23.33 22.91 -18.19
CA PHE A 351 21.95 23.34 -18.41
C PHE A 351 21.74 24.63 -17.61
N PRO A 352 22.08 25.81 -18.16
CA PRO A 352 22.03 27.08 -17.42
C PRO A 352 20.63 27.46 -16.89
N ASP A 353 19.58 26.96 -17.55
CA ASP A 353 18.18 27.08 -17.18
C ASP A 353 17.65 25.86 -16.38
N PHE A 354 18.56 25.01 -15.89
CA PHE A 354 18.17 23.84 -15.09
C PHE A 354 17.34 24.25 -13.89
N GLY A 355 16.22 23.57 -13.69
CA GLY A 355 15.31 23.85 -12.59
C GLY A 355 14.27 22.77 -12.39
N PHE A 356 13.48 22.97 -11.35
CA PHE A 356 12.31 22.17 -11.02
C PHE A 356 11.07 23.00 -11.32
N LEU A 357 10.38 22.69 -12.42
CA LEU A 357 9.14 23.36 -12.81
C LEU A 357 8.01 22.84 -11.93
N ASN A 358 7.47 23.71 -11.10
CA ASN A 358 6.35 23.37 -10.23
C ASN A 358 5.10 23.05 -11.05
N VAL A 359 4.36 22.05 -10.59
CA VAL A 359 3.02 21.72 -11.06
C VAL A 359 2.02 22.24 -10.03
N GLY A 360 1.17 23.17 -10.45
CA GLY A 360 0.27 23.88 -9.54
C GLY A 360 1.02 24.83 -8.59
N ALA A 361 0.36 25.24 -7.51
CA ALA A 361 0.93 26.12 -6.51
C ALA A 361 1.75 25.30 -5.49
N PRO A 362 3.06 25.57 -5.33
CA PRO A 362 3.89 24.90 -4.34
C PRO A 362 3.99 25.70 -3.01
N PRO A 363 4.34 25.03 -1.90
CA PRO A 363 4.29 23.58 -1.78
C PRO A 363 2.84 23.08 -1.82
N ALA A 364 2.64 21.88 -2.34
CA ALA A 364 1.32 21.26 -2.45
C ALA A 364 0.78 20.82 -1.08
N SER A 365 1.65 20.37 -0.17
CA SER A 365 1.30 20.13 1.24
C SER A 365 2.53 20.21 2.13
N ILE A 366 2.28 20.31 3.44
CA ILE A 366 3.27 20.46 4.50
C ILE A 366 3.44 19.11 5.22
N GLU A 367 4.69 18.72 5.46
CA GLU A 367 5.07 17.44 6.07
C GLU A 367 6.08 17.69 7.20
N GLY A 368 5.60 17.85 8.43
CA GLY A 368 6.46 18.13 9.58
C GLY A 368 7.20 19.47 9.43
N ASN A 369 8.54 19.42 9.41
CA ASN A 369 9.40 20.59 9.15
C ASN A 369 9.76 20.75 7.65
N GLY A 370 9.04 20.07 6.78
CA GLY A 370 9.21 20.09 5.34
C GLY A 370 7.91 20.33 4.60
N ALA A 371 8.02 20.28 3.29
CA ALA A 371 6.87 20.35 2.40
C ALA A 371 7.19 19.60 1.11
N TRP A 372 6.14 19.18 0.40
CA TRP A 372 6.29 18.56 -0.91
C TRP A 372 5.65 19.40 -2.00
N GLY A 373 6.21 19.32 -3.20
CA GLY A 373 5.64 19.90 -4.41
C GLY A 373 5.82 18.91 -5.56
N LEU A 374 4.87 18.91 -6.49
CA LEU A 374 5.01 18.13 -7.71
C LEU A 374 5.84 18.95 -8.72
N VAL A 375 6.89 18.35 -9.27
CA VAL A 375 7.80 19.06 -10.17
C VAL A 375 8.14 18.27 -11.43
N TYR A 376 8.51 18.97 -12.48
CA TYR A 376 9.30 18.43 -13.58
C TYR A 376 10.72 18.96 -13.51
N SER A 377 11.71 18.07 -13.54
CA SER A 377 13.09 18.50 -13.77
C SER A 377 13.23 18.91 -15.23
N SER A 378 13.73 20.11 -15.49
CA SER A 378 13.91 20.59 -16.86
C SER A 378 15.22 21.33 -17.06
N GLY A 379 15.67 21.41 -18.31
CA GLY A 379 16.81 22.21 -18.72
C GLY A 379 17.16 22.03 -20.19
N THR A 380 17.69 23.08 -20.79
CA THR A 380 18.15 23.13 -22.19
C THR A 380 19.65 22.84 -22.26
N ARG A 381 20.04 21.89 -23.10
CA ARG A 381 21.44 21.44 -23.21
C ARG A 381 22.29 22.40 -24.04
N THR A 382 22.71 23.52 -23.45
CA THR A 382 23.49 24.58 -24.13
C THR A 382 24.85 24.89 -23.50
N GLY A 383 25.07 24.47 -22.24
CA GLY A 383 26.29 24.79 -21.49
C GLY A 383 27.45 23.80 -21.70
N GLU A 384 28.33 23.72 -20.70
CA GLU A 384 29.53 22.86 -20.70
C GLU A 384 29.22 21.38 -20.96
N PRO A 385 30.17 20.57 -21.46
CA PRO A 385 29.98 19.13 -21.63
C PRO A 385 29.47 18.44 -20.35
N PHE A 386 28.36 17.71 -20.46
CA PHE A 386 27.75 17.01 -19.33
C PHE A 386 28.24 15.57 -19.27
N ALA A 387 28.68 15.10 -18.12
CA ALA A 387 29.11 13.71 -17.96
C ALA A 387 28.54 13.13 -16.66
N LEU A 388 28.22 11.85 -16.69
CA LEU A 388 28.03 11.06 -15.48
C LEU A 388 29.36 10.43 -15.06
N PRO A 389 29.53 10.05 -13.79
CA PRO A 389 30.68 9.26 -13.36
C PRO A 389 30.88 8.04 -14.28
N ASN A 390 32.12 7.81 -14.71
CA ASN A 390 32.52 6.71 -15.60
C ASN A 390 31.88 6.69 -17.00
N HIS A 391 31.29 7.80 -17.46
CA HIS A 391 30.71 7.91 -18.80
C HIS A 391 31.34 9.06 -19.60
N PRO A 392 31.47 8.93 -20.93
CA PRO A 392 31.95 10.01 -21.78
C PRO A 392 31.10 11.28 -21.65
N PRO A 393 31.67 12.48 -21.81
CA PRO A 393 30.87 13.70 -21.81
C PRO A 393 29.99 13.80 -23.08
N VAL A 394 28.76 14.28 -22.92
CA VAL A 394 27.87 14.68 -24.01
C VAL A 394 27.96 16.19 -24.24
N GLY A 395 28.18 16.57 -25.50
CA GLY A 395 28.26 17.97 -25.92
C GLY A 395 26.92 18.72 -25.87
N PRO A 396 26.92 20.03 -26.16
CA PRO A 396 25.70 20.81 -26.28
C PRO A 396 24.87 20.34 -27.49
N THR A 397 23.56 20.19 -27.31
CA THR A 397 22.63 19.74 -28.37
C THR A 397 21.56 20.80 -28.69
N GLY A 398 21.32 21.74 -27.78
CA GLY A 398 20.19 22.67 -27.84
C GLY A 398 18.84 22.05 -27.45
N ASN A 399 18.78 20.76 -27.11
CA ASN A 399 17.54 20.09 -26.75
C ASN A 399 17.01 20.59 -25.41
N TYR A 400 15.72 20.94 -25.38
CA TYR A 400 14.98 21.16 -24.14
C TYR A 400 14.55 19.82 -23.55
N ASN A 401 14.98 19.54 -22.33
CA ASN A 401 14.69 18.29 -21.63
C ASN A 401 13.69 18.57 -20.51
N LYS A 402 12.73 17.66 -20.32
CA LYS A 402 11.72 17.73 -19.26
C LYS A 402 11.38 16.30 -18.79
N PHE A 403 11.58 16.01 -17.51
CA PHE A 403 11.39 14.70 -16.90
C PHE A 403 10.50 14.77 -15.67
N GLY A 404 9.70 13.72 -15.45
CA GLY A 404 8.73 13.63 -14.36
C GLY A 404 7.32 13.24 -14.85
N PRO A 405 6.27 13.53 -14.06
CA PRO A 405 6.32 14.32 -12.84
C PRO A 405 6.94 13.56 -11.67
N THR A 406 7.53 14.30 -10.74
CA THR A 406 8.25 13.78 -9.58
C THR A 406 7.76 14.53 -8.34
N VAL A 407 7.46 13.81 -7.26
CA VAL A 407 7.24 14.44 -5.95
C VAL A 407 8.60 14.85 -5.43
N CYS A 408 8.79 16.16 -5.27
CA CYS A 408 9.95 16.70 -4.59
C CYS A 408 9.55 16.99 -3.15
N ARG A 409 10.12 16.26 -2.18
CA ARG A 409 9.97 16.55 -0.75
C ARG A 409 11.21 17.27 -0.26
N VAL A 410 11.01 18.32 0.52
CA VAL A 410 12.08 19.23 0.94
C VAL A 410 11.90 19.48 2.42
N PHE A 411 12.91 19.13 3.21
CA PHE A 411 12.88 19.20 4.67
C PHE A 411 13.94 20.16 5.17
N ALA A 412 13.56 21.01 6.13
CA ALA A 412 14.52 21.76 6.90
C ALA A 412 15.19 20.88 7.97
N ASP A 413 16.22 21.39 8.62
CA ASP A 413 16.78 20.81 9.84
C ASP A 413 15.84 21.01 11.04
N SER A 414 16.22 20.50 12.21
CA SER A 414 15.43 20.65 13.44
C SER A 414 15.28 22.12 13.89
N THR A 415 16.17 23.01 13.43
CA THR A 415 16.11 24.46 13.71
C THR A 415 15.21 25.21 12.73
N GLY A 416 14.86 24.62 11.59
CA GLY A 416 14.10 25.25 10.52
C GLY A 416 14.91 26.27 9.69
N THR A 417 16.23 26.36 9.88
CA THR A 417 17.06 27.42 9.27
C THR A 417 17.90 26.93 8.10
N LYS A 418 18.19 25.63 8.04
CA LYS A 418 18.98 25.01 6.97
C LYS A 418 18.19 23.93 6.26
N LEU A 419 18.56 23.64 5.03
CA LEU A 419 18.02 22.55 4.25
C LEU A 419 18.69 21.24 4.69
N ALA A 420 17.92 20.26 5.17
CA ALA A 420 18.46 18.99 5.67
C ALA A 420 18.31 17.83 4.70
N ARG A 421 17.17 17.74 4.00
CA ARG A 421 16.91 16.61 3.12
C ARG A 421 16.06 16.99 1.92
N VAL A 422 16.41 16.45 0.75
CA VAL A 422 15.55 16.52 -0.44
C VAL A 422 15.34 15.12 -1.01
N GLU A 423 14.09 14.76 -1.26
CA GLU A 423 13.73 13.48 -1.84
C GLU A 423 12.97 13.69 -3.14
N PHE A 424 13.32 12.88 -4.14
CA PHE A 424 12.66 12.87 -5.44
C PHE A 424 12.00 11.51 -5.63
N GLU A 425 10.66 11.48 -5.68
CA GLU A 425 9.88 10.28 -5.95
C GLU A 425 9.25 10.37 -7.35
N PRO A 426 9.82 9.71 -8.37
CA PRO A 426 9.20 9.67 -9.70
C PRO A 426 7.88 8.89 -9.61
N LEU A 427 6.80 9.44 -10.18
CA LEU A 427 5.45 8.86 -10.02
C LEU A 427 5.06 7.84 -11.09
N LYS A 428 5.89 7.67 -12.13
CA LYS A 428 5.65 6.71 -13.21
C LYS A 428 6.97 6.20 -13.78
N PRO A 429 6.97 5.06 -14.48
CA PRO A 429 8.15 4.56 -15.18
C PRO A 429 8.69 5.60 -16.16
N GLY A 430 10.01 5.73 -16.21
CA GLY A 430 10.67 6.62 -17.14
C GLY A 430 12.02 7.11 -16.62
N PRO A 431 12.79 7.81 -17.46
CA PRO A 431 14.07 8.34 -17.06
C PRO A 431 13.88 9.48 -16.05
N SER A 432 14.67 9.45 -14.97
CA SER A 432 14.67 10.48 -13.91
C SER A 432 16.10 10.88 -13.50
N GLY A 433 16.23 12.08 -12.94
CA GLY A 433 17.51 12.59 -12.41
C GLY A 433 18.60 12.83 -13.47
N PRO A 434 19.87 12.97 -13.03
CA PRO A 434 21.02 13.15 -13.93
C PRO A 434 21.14 12.10 -15.05
N PRO A 435 20.86 10.80 -14.83
CA PRO A 435 20.85 9.81 -15.91
C PRO A 435 19.88 10.14 -17.06
N ALA A 436 18.72 10.71 -16.76
CA ALA A 436 17.75 11.13 -17.76
C ALA A 436 18.29 12.20 -18.71
N PHE A 437 18.90 13.23 -18.13
CA PHE A 437 19.54 14.31 -18.87
C PHE A 437 20.70 13.81 -19.74
N TYR A 438 21.46 12.83 -19.27
CA TYR A 438 22.56 12.25 -20.02
C TYR A 438 22.05 11.51 -21.27
N VAL A 439 21.08 10.60 -21.08
CA VAL A 439 20.51 9.78 -22.17
C VAL A 439 19.79 10.63 -23.20
N ALA A 440 18.98 11.60 -22.77
CA ALA A 440 18.22 12.46 -23.69
C ALA A 440 19.11 13.33 -24.60
N ASN A 441 20.39 13.46 -24.27
CA ASN A 441 21.37 14.23 -25.05
C ASN A 441 22.39 13.34 -25.78
N GLY A 442 22.00 12.09 -26.09
CA GLY A 442 22.79 11.15 -26.88
C GLY A 442 23.82 10.37 -26.07
N GLY A 443 23.81 10.53 -24.74
CA GLY A 443 24.61 9.71 -23.85
C GLY A 443 24.12 8.28 -23.86
N VAL A 444 25.05 7.34 -24.06
CA VAL A 444 24.75 5.92 -23.90
C VAL A 444 25.16 5.57 -22.48
N LEU A 445 24.17 5.32 -21.62
CA LEU A 445 24.43 4.46 -20.47
C LEU A 445 24.79 3.13 -21.10
N GLY A 446 26.02 2.63 -20.87
CA GLY A 446 26.39 1.31 -21.40
C GLY A 446 25.28 0.32 -21.08
N ALA A 447 25.10 -0.73 -21.90
CA ALA A 447 24.28 -1.86 -21.49
C ALA A 447 24.67 -2.12 -20.02
N PRO A 448 23.70 -2.11 -19.09
CA PRO A 448 24.07 -2.35 -17.72
C PRO A 448 24.89 -3.64 -17.76
N PRO A 449 26.05 -3.74 -17.07
CA PRO A 449 26.52 -5.08 -16.75
C PRO A 449 25.28 -5.78 -16.23
N ALA A 450 24.82 -6.83 -16.92
CA ALA A 450 23.54 -7.51 -16.66
C ALA A 450 23.38 -7.52 -15.15
N ALA A 451 22.39 -6.78 -14.63
CA ALA A 451 22.44 -6.13 -13.32
C ALA A 451 23.45 -6.85 -12.44
N ALA A 452 24.63 -6.25 -12.21
CA ALA A 452 25.47 -6.77 -11.14
C ALA A 452 24.50 -6.90 -9.96
N PRO A 453 24.26 -8.12 -9.44
CA PRO A 453 23.34 -8.28 -8.32
C PRO A 453 23.72 -7.19 -7.34
N ALA A 454 22.72 -6.42 -6.86
CA ALA A 454 22.92 -5.50 -5.72
C ALA A 454 23.97 -6.16 -4.83
N PRO A 455 25.13 -5.51 -4.55
CA PRO A 455 26.35 -6.19 -4.11
C PRO A 455 25.92 -7.30 -3.18
N ALA A 456 26.05 -8.56 -3.64
CA ALA A 456 25.23 -9.67 -3.14
C ALA A 456 25.08 -9.47 -1.64
N PRO A 457 23.87 -9.15 -1.16
CA PRO A 457 23.66 -8.43 0.11
C PRO A 457 24.56 -9.08 1.12
N GLU A 458 25.65 -8.42 1.56
CA GLU A 458 26.84 -9.08 2.12
C GLU A 458 26.41 -10.34 2.86
N MET A 459 26.49 -11.50 2.17
CA MET A 459 25.71 -12.65 2.61
C MET A 459 26.26 -13.00 3.98
N THR A 460 25.41 -12.92 5.00
CA THR A 460 25.90 -13.15 6.35
C THR A 460 26.42 -14.59 6.40
N ASN A 461 27.43 -14.80 7.23
CA ASN A 461 27.88 -16.14 7.55
C ASN A 461 27.00 -16.78 8.65
N LEU A 462 25.89 -16.15 9.03
CA LEU A 462 25.00 -16.60 10.09
C LEU A 462 23.80 -17.36 9.53
N PHE A 463 23.46 -18.45 10.20
CA PHE A 463 22.36 -19.34 9.84
C PHE A 463 21.50 -19.63 11.05
N ALA A 464 20.20 -19.41 10.89
CA ALA A 464 19.15 -19.93 11.74
C ALA A 464 18.87 -21.37 11.32
N VAL A 465 18.98 -22.34 12.22
CA VAL A 465 18.76 -23.76 11.91
C VAL A 465 17.62 -24.31 12.74
N TYR A 466 16.59 -24.79 12.05
CA TYR A 466 15.42 -25.39 12.67
C TYR A 466 15.52 -26.91 12.56
N HIS A 467 15.58 -27.57 13.70
CA HIS A 467 15.69 -29.01 13.79
C HIS A 467 14.38 -29.61 14.26
N THR A 468 13.93 -30.67 13.58
CA THR A 468 12.84 -31.53 14.03
C THR A 468 13.36 -32.95 14.16
N PHE A 469 12.70 -33.80 14.94
CA PHE A 469 13.12 -35.19 15.08
C PHE A 469 12.56 -36.05 13.95
N GLU A 470 13.39 -36.97 13.46
CA GLU A 470 12.89 -38.15 12.75
C GLU A 470 11.92 -38.92 13.66
N GLU A 471 10.88 -39.51 13.07
CA GLU A 471 9.80 -40.15 13.83
C GLU A 471 10.34 -41.18 14.83
N GLY A 472 10.02 -41.00 16.12
CA GLY A 472 10.43 -41.88 17.21
C GLY A 472 11.91 -41.80 17.61
N LYS A 473 12.70 -40.83 17.10
CA LYS A 473 14.12 -40.69 17.41
C LYS A 473 14.45 -39.78 18.59
N ALA A 474 13.51 -38.96 19.05
CA ALA A 474 13.75 -37.94 20.07
C ALA A 474 14.31 -38.52 21.39
N GLU A 475 13.65 -39.54 21.96
CA GLU A 475 14.05 -40.14 23.24
C GLU A 475 15.48 -40.69 23.18
N ALA A 476 15.78 -41.51 22.17
CA ALA A 476 17.11 -42.09 21.98
C ALA A 476 18.19 -41.03 21.73
N TRP A 477 17.85 -39.95 21.03
CA TRP A 477 18.78 -38.84 20.81
C TRP A 477 19.11 -38.11 22.11
N TRP A 478 18.10 -37.79 22.93
CA TRP A 478 18.31 -37.17 24.25
C TRP A 478 19.05 -38.07 25.24
N GLU A 479 18.77 -39.38 25.25
CA GLU A 479 19.55 -40.34 26.03
C GLU A 479 21.02 -40.36 25.62
N ASN A 480 21.34 -40.13 24.35
CA ASN A 480 22.72 -40.04 23.90
C ASN A 480 23.35 -38.69 24.25
N MET A 481 22.61 -37.59 24.10
CA MET A 481 23.09 -36.26 24.49
C MET A 481 23.43 -36.17 25.98
N THR A 482 22.61 -36.78 26.85
CA THR A 482 22.86 -36.80 28.31
C THR A 482 24.07 -37.64 28.74
N LYS A 483 24.58 -38.51 27.86
CA LYS A 483 25.81 -39.29 28.10
C LYS A 483 27.08 -38.53 27.72
N LEU A 484 26.97 -37.45 26.95
CA LEU A 484 28.12 -36.65 26.51
C LEU A 484 28.65 -35.82 27.67
N THR A 485 29.97 -35.89 27.88
CA THR A 485 30.65 -35.05 28.86
C THR A 485 30.93 -33.65 28.29
N PRO A 486 31.25 -32.64 29.12
CA PRO A 486 31.72 -31.35 28.62
C PRO A 486 32.96 -31.46 27.71
N GLU A 487 33.81 -32.46 27.92
CA GLU A 487 34.96 -32.74 27.06
C GLU A 487 34.53 -33.26 25.69
N ASP A 488 33.55 -34.18 25.65
CA ASP A 488 32.99 -34.68 24.39
C ASP A 488 32.33 -33.56 23.58
N MET A 489 31.51 -32.73 24.25
CA MET A 489 30.88 -31.55 23.65
C MET A 489 31.93 -30.55 23.15
N GLY A 490 32.99 -30.31 23.93
CA GLY A 490 34.11 -29.46 23.54
C GLY A 490 34.88 -30.01 22.34
N ALA A 491 35.09 -31.33 22.27
CA ALA A 491 35.75 -31.99 21.14
C ALA A 491 34.91 -31.91 19.85
N MET A 492 33.59 -32.08 19.96
CA MET A 492 32.66 -31.88 18.83
C MET A 492 32.68 -30.44 18.34
N ALA A 493 32.57 -29.46 19.26
CA ALA A 493 32.63 -28.04 18.91
C ALA A 493 33.98 -27.66 18.28
N ALA A 494 35.10 -28.21 18.78
CA ALA A 494 36.42 -27.99 18.21
C ALA A 494 36.55 -28.60 16.80
N LYS A 495 35.99 -29.80 16.60
CA LYS A 495 35.95 -30.44 15.28
C LYS A 495 35.14 -29.61 14.29
N GLN A 496 33.92 -29.20 14.65
CA GLN A 496 33.08 -28.33 13.82
C GLN A 496 33.78 -27.01 13.51
N LYS A 497 34.41 -26.38 14.51
CA LYS A 497 35.19 -25.16 14.32
C LYS A 497 36.37 -25.35 13.36
N SER A 498 37.05 -26.49 13.41
CA SER A 498 38.14 -26.83 12.47
C SER A 498 37.66 -27.03 11.03
N LEU A 499 36.37 -27.37 10.85
CA LEU A 499 35.69 -27.41 9.55
C LEU A 499 35.18 -26.03 9.11
N GLY A 500 35.37 -25.00 9.92
CA GLY A 500 34.93 -23.63 9.64
C GLY A 500 33.51 -23.33 10.09
N PHE A 501 32.90 -24.12 10.99
CA PHE A 501 31.54 -23.92 11.47
C PHE A 501 31.48 -23.85 12.99
N VAL A 502 30.73 -22.91 13.55
CA VAL A 502 30.52 -22.79 15.00
C VAL A 502 29.02 -22.77 15.28
N ASN A 503 28.56 -23.67 16.15
CA ASN A 503 27.27 -23.50 16.80
C ASN A 503 27.43 -22.47 17.91
N GLN A 504 26.84 -21.29 17.74
CA GLN A 504 26.89 -20.25 18.77
C GLN A 504 25.87 -20.50 19.87
N TYR A 505 24.67 -20.93 19.47
CA TYR A 505 23.56 -21.18 20.36
C TYR A 505 22.82 -22.46 19.99
N PHE A 506 22.45 -23.22 21.03
CA PHE A 506 21.69 -24.46 20.97
C PHE A 506 20.50 -24.29 21.92
N MET A 507 19.30 -24.08 21.38
CA MET A 507 18.11 -23.70 22.16
C MET A 507 17.03 -24.76 22.00
N PRO A 508 17.03 -25.80 22.85
CA PRO A 508 15.99 -26.83 22.83
C PRO A 508 14.67 -26.32 23.41
N THR A 509 13.60 -27.04 23.15
CA THR A 509 12.26 -26.76 23.68
C THR A 509 11.72 -27.97 24.46
N ALA A 510 10.64 -27.74 25.20
CA ALA A 510 9.89 -28.81 25.86
C ALA A 510 8.47 -28.93 25.26
N PRO A 511 7.88 -30.14 25.20
CA PRO A 511 8.47 -31.44 25.58
C PRO A 511 9.63 -31.89 24.69
N SER A 512 10.38 -32.91 25.09
CA SER A 512 11.67 -33.30 24.47
C SER A 512 11.60 -33.71 22.99
N ASP A 513 10.43 -34.03 22.46
CA ASP A 513 10.20 -34.29 21.03
C ASP A 513 9.88 -33.02 20.21
N SER A 514 9.87 -31.85 20.86
CA SER A 514 9.62 -30.56 20.23
C SER A 514 10.84 -30.05 19.46
N PRO A 515 10.65 -29.11 18.51
CA PRO A 515 11.73 -28.62 17.67
C PRO A 515 12.87 -27.96 18.44
N ILE A 516 14.08 -28.03 17.89
CA ILE A 516 15.27 -27.35 18.43
C ILE A 516 15.64 -26.21 17.49
N TYR A 517 16.00 -25.06 18.07
CA TYR A 517 16.50 -23.93 17.32
C TYR A 517 17.99 -23.69 17.59
N CYS A 518 18.79 -23.59 16.53
CA CYS A 518 20.21 -23.30 16.63
C CYS A 518 20.58 -22.05 15.83
N ILE A 519 21.60 -21.34 16.30
CA ILE A 519 22.26 -20.27 15.54
C ILE A 519 23.68 -20.72 15.26
N TRP A 520 24.04 -20.78 13.99
CA TRP A 520 25.32 -21.23 13.50
C TRP A 520 26.01 -20.13 12.71
N GLU A 521 27.34 -20.14 12.72
CA GLU A 521 28.17 -19.24 11.93
C GLU A 521 29.22 -20.02 11.13
N SER A 522 29.49 -19.61 9.90
CA SER A 522 30.63 -20.07 9.11
C SER A 522 31.81 -19.07 9.15
N GLU A 523 33.04 -19.57 9.18
CA GLU A 523 34.25 -18.72 9.17
C GLU A 523 34.38 -17.96 7.85
N LYS A 524 33.96 -18.61 6.77
CA LYS A 524 34.03 -18.11 5.40
C LYS A 524 32.64 -18.13 4.79
N ALA A 525 32.46 -17.37 3.72
CA ALA A 525 31.27 -17.48 2.90
C ALA A 525 31.17 -18.90 2.32
N VAL A 526 30.08 -19.58 2.64
CA VAL A 526 29.66 -20.89 2.10
C VAL A 526 28.33 -20.73 1.39
N THR A 527 27.95 -21.63 0.48
CA THR A 527 26.59 -21.65 -0.09
C THR A 527 25.58 -22.24 0.89
N ASP A 528 24.27 -22.04 0.64
CA ASP A 528 23.21 -22.61 1.48
C ASP A 528 23.25 -24.14 1.42
N GLU A 529 23.53 -24.71 0.25
CA GLU A 529 23.64 -26.15 0.05
C GLU A 529 24.87 -26.74 0.74
N GLU A 530 26.00 -26.05 0.72
CA GLU A 530 27.21 -26.47 1.43
C GLU A 530 26.98 -26.51 2.94
N PHE A 531 26.35 -25.46 3.49
CA PHE A 531 26.01 -25.40 4.90
C PHE A 531 24.96 -26.44 5.31
N GLN A 532 23.90 -26.61 4.52
CA GLN A 532 22.87 -27.63 4.73
C GLN A 532 23.49 -29.05 4.69
N THR A 533 24.39 -29.32 3.75
CA THR A 533 25.12 -30.60 3.65
C THR A 533 25.96 -30.87 4.90
N PHE A 534 26.61 -29.85 5.46
CA PHE A 534 27.35 -29.98 6.71
C PHE A 534 26.42 -30.31 7.89
N ILE A 535 25.31 -29.58 8.03
CA ILE A 535 24.36 -29.77 9.13
C ILE A 535 23.69 -31.15 9.08
N ASP A 536 23.37 -31.66 7.88
CA ASP A 536 22.80 -33.00 7.69
C ASP A 536 23.84 -34.12 7.74
N GLY A 537 25.13 -33.76 7.65
CA GLY A 537 26.25 -34.69 7.60
C GLY A 537 26.61 -35.31 8.95
N PRO A 538 27.56 -36.27 8.97
CA PRO A 538 27.99 -36.97 10.18
C PRO A 538 28.65 -36.08 11.25
N ASP A 539 29.06 -34.87 10.87
CA ASP A 539 29.68 -33.87 11.75
C ASP A 539 28.69 -32.78 12.22
N GLY A 540 27.44 -32.85 11.76
CA GLY A 540 26.34 -31.99 12.19
C GLY A 540 25.75 -32.38 13.55
N PRO A 541 24.73 -31.65 14.03
CA PRO A 541 24.22 -31.76 15.41
C PRO A 541 23.43 -33.04 15.73
N GLY A 542 22.99 -33.82 14.74
CA GLY A 542 22.23 -35.04 15.00
C GLY A 542 22.08 -35.98 13.79
N PRO A 543 23.18 -36.56 13.29
CA PRO A 543 23.15 -37.38 12.09
C PRO A 543 22.17 -38.55 12.22
N GLY A 544 21.19 -38.62 11.31
CA GLY A 544 20.17 -39.68 11.27
C GLY A 544 19.13 -39.65 12.40
N SER A 545 19.09 -38.58 13.20
CA SER A 545 18.08 -38.37 14.26
C SER A 545 17.32 -37.05 14.09
N LEU A 546 17.96 -36.04 13.50
CA LEU A 546 17.36 -34.73 13.24
C LEU A 546 17.13 -34.52 11.74
N ILE A 547 15.97 -33.94 11.41
CA ILE A 547 15.65 -33.35 10.11
C ILE A 547 15.91 -31.85 10.25
N ASN A 548 16.85 -31.32 9.48
CA ASN A 548 17.33 -29.96 9.63
C ASN A 548 16.88 -29.07 8.46
N LYS A 549 16.50 -27.83 8.77
CA LYS A 549 16.27 -26.77 7.78
C LYS A 549 17.13 -25.57 8.11
N CYS A 550 18.04 -25.22 7.21
CA CYS A 550 18.94 -24.09 7.35
C CYS A 550 18.36 -22.84 6.67
N TYR A 551 18.37 -21.72 7.37
CA TYR A 551 17.92 -20.42 6.89
C TYR A 551 19.06 -19.42 7.05
N ARG A 552 19.65 -18.98 5.94
CA ARG A 552 20.66 -17.91 5.99
C ARG A 552 20.02 -16.61 6.46
N VAL A 553 20.65 -15.96 7.43
CA VAL A 553 20.18 -14.68 7.96
C VAL A 553 20.53 -13.56 6.99
N MET A 554 19.58 -12.67 6.72
CA MET A 554 19.83 -11.49 5.88
C MET A 554 20.62 -10.42 6.63
N PRO A 555 21.40 -9.59 5.92
CA PRO A 555 22.03 -8.41 6.53
C PRO A 555 21.00 -7.47 7.16
N GLY A 556 21.41 -6.75 8.20
CA GLY A 556 20.57 -5.76 8.89
C GLY A 556 19.74 -6.31 10.05
N GLY A 557 19.78 -7.61 10.33
CA GLY A 557 19.18 -8.19 11.54
C GLY A 557 19.92 -7.81 12.83
N PHE A 558 19.26 -8.00 13.98
CA PHE A 558 19.92 -7.93 15.29
C PHE A 558 20.62 -9.27 15.54
N MET A 559 21.87 -9.36 15.11
CA MET A 559 22.63 -10.61 15.11
C MET A 559 23.55 -10.73 16.33
N PRO A 560 23.91 -11.95 16.75
CA PRO A 560 24.96 -12.12 17.74
C PRO A 560 26.32 -11.67 17.20
N PRO A 561 27.27 -11.31 18.09
CA PRO A 561 28.66 -11.07 17.71
C PRO A 561 29.27 -12.28 16.98
N SER A 562 30.21 -12.03 16.07
CA SER A 562 30.92 -13.10 15.37
C SER A 562 31.78 -13.92 16.32
N ALA A 563 31.68 -15.25 16.23
CA ALA A 563 32.52 -16.22 16.93
C ALA A 563 33.91 -16.39 16.28
N PHE A 564 34.14 -15.80 15.11
CA PHE A 564 35.42 -15.80 14.38
C PHE A 564 36.15 -14.43 14.40
N GLY A 565 35.51 -13.38 14.93
CA GLY A 565 36.09 -12.03 15.02
C GLY A 565 37.24 -11.90 16.05
N ALA A 566 38.03 -10.83 15.91
CA ALA A 566 39.11 -10.51 16.84
C ALA A 566 38.64 -9.55 17.96
N SER A 567 38.19 -10.06 19.11
CA SER A 567 38.70 -9.68 20.44
C SER A 567 37.90 -10.30 21.60
N ASP A 568 38.60 -10.39 22.74
CA ASP A 568 38.17 -10.51 24.14
C ASP A 568 37.46 -11.80 24.59
N ALA A 569 37.68 -12.13 25.87
CA ALA A 569 37.16 -13.32 26.52
C ALA A 569 35.63 -13.40 26.36
N PRO A 570 35.04 -14.62 26.29
CA PRO A 570 33.59 -14.79 26.21
C PRO A 570 32.90 -13.96 27.29
N ALA A 571 31.91 -13.15 26.91
CA ALA A 571 31.09 -12.44 27.89
C ALA A 571 30.48 -13.46 28.87
N GLU A 572 30.57 -13.18 30.16
CA GLU A 572 29.99 -14.04 31.18
C GLU A 572 28.48 -14.21 30.92
N VAL A 573 28.02 -15.46 30.85
CA VAL A 573 26.60 -15.78 30.67
C VAL A 573 25.90 -15.52 31.98
N LYS A 574 25.04 -14.49 32.00
CA LYS A 574 24.24 -14.13 33.18
C LYS A 574 22.88 -14.83 33.13
N PRO A 575 22.38 -15.35 34.26
CA PRO A 575 21.05 -15.92 34.33
C PRO A 575 19.98 -14.82 34.19
N THR A 576 18.86 -15.15 33.53
CA THR A 576 17.70 -14.27 33.41
C THR A 576 16.84 -14.30 34.67
N THR A 577 16.17 -13.20 35.00
CA THR A 577 15.12 -13.15 36.02
C THR A 577 13.78 -13.73 35.54
N GLY A 578 13.59 -13.84 34.22
CA GLY A 578 12.37 -14.37 33.63
C GLY A 578 12.60 -15.65 32.84
N LYS A 579 12.19 -15.66 31.56
CA LYS A 579 12.30 -16.82 30.66
C LYS A 579 12.80 -16.40 29.29
N LEU A 580 13.47 -17.33 28.60
CA LEU A 580 13.92 -17.17 27.22
C LEU A 580 13.04 -17.96 26.27
N PHE A 581 12.80 -17.38 25.10
CA PHE A 581 11.96 -17.93 24.06
C PHE A 581 12.65 -17.77 22.72
N TRP A 582 12.42 -18.69 21.81
CA TRP A 582 12.62 -18.42 20.40
C TRP A 582 11.28 -18.46 19.68
N ILE A 583 11.14 -17.60 18.67
CA ILE A 583 9.88 -17.39 17.98
C ILE A 583 10.16 -17.41 16.48
N LYS A 584 9.41 -18.25 15.77
CA LYS A 584 9.34 -18.22 14.32
C LYS A 584 8.14 -17.39 13.91
N HIS A 585 8.39 -16.33 13.16
CA HIS A 585 7.36 -15.48 12.58
C HIS A 585 7.23 -15.81 11.10
N ASP A 586 6.08 -16.35 10.70
CA ASP A 586 5.70 -16.47 9.29
C ASP A 586 4.82 -15.28 8.91
N PHE A 587 5.08 -14.63 7.78
CA PHE A 587 4.23 -13.54 7.32
C PHE A 587 2.83 -14.05 6.99
N LEU A 588 1.81 -13.28 7.39
CA LEU A 588 0.49 -13.39 6.79
C LEU A 588 0.57 -12.94 5.32
N GLU A 589 -0.27 -13.52 4.48
CA GLU A 589 -0.26 -13.27 3.03
C GLU A 589 -0.34 -11.76 2.73
N GLY A 590 0.65 -11.24 2.00
CA GLY A 590 0.75 -9.81 1.63
C GLY A 590 1.24 -8.86 2.73
N ALA A 591 1.53 -9.34 3.94
CA ALA A 591 1.96 -8.48 5.06
C ALA A 591 3.45 -8.10 5.00
N ALA A 592 4.28 -8.87 4.28
CA ALA A 592 5.73 -8.72 4.25
C ALA A 592 6.21 -7.33 3.82
N ALA A 593 5.72 -6.81 2.70
CA ALA A 593 6.15 -5.51 2.16
C ALA A 593 5.90 -4.36 3.16
N LYS A 594 4.72 -4.33 3.79
CA LYS A 594 4.35 -3.31 4.77
C LYS A 594 5.20 -3.41 6.04
N PHE A 595 5.49 -4.62 6.51
CA PHE A 595 6.37 -4.82 7.65
C PHE A 595 7.77 -4.26 7.36
N TRP A 596 8.33 -4.55 6.18
CA TRP A 596 9.66 -4.07 5.82
C TRP A 596 9.73 -2.56 5.61
N GLU A 597 8.69 -1.93 5.09
CA GLU A 597 8.55 -0.47 5.04
C GLU A 597 8.64 0.14 6.46
N GLN A 598 7.92 -0.45 7.42
CA GLN A 598 7.91 0.01 8.81
C GLN A 598 9.24 -0.28 9.52
N ALA A 599 9.81 -1.46 9.31
CA ALA A 599 11.06 -1.90 9.95
C ALA A 599 12.29 -1.14 9.43
N ALA A 600 12.25 -0.56 8.22
CA ALA A 600 13.39 0.12 7.60
C ALA A 600 13.93 1.34 8.37
N SER A 601 13.11 1.93 9.25
CA SER A 601 13.51 3.09 10.09
C SER A 601 13.76 2.73 11.56
N MET A 602 13.62 1.46 11.93
CA MET A 602 13.69 1.00 13.32
C MET A 602 15.11 0.52 13.68
N THR A 603 15.69 1.05 14.75
CA THR A 603 16.97 0.56 15.30
C THR A 603 16.74 -0.47 16.40
N LYS A 604 17.78 -1.29 16.71
CA LYS A 604 17.73 -2.27 17.81
C LYS A 604 17.41 -1.60 19.14
N GLU A 605 18.01 -0.44 19.39
CA GLU A 605 17.89 0.30 20.64
C GLU A 605 16.46 0.80 20.82
N ALA A 606 15.89 1.44 19.79
CA ALA A 606 14.52 1.96 19.84
C ALA A 606 13.48 0.83 19.97
N ALA A 607 13.66 -0.27 19.22
CA ALA A 607 12.79 -1.44 19.32
C ALA A 607 12.82 -2.06 20.73
N ASN A 608 14.02 -2.25 21.29
CA ASN A 608 14.16 -2.84 22.62
C ASN A 608 13.77 -1.90 23.76
N GLU A 609 13.88 -0.58 23.60
CA GLU A 609 13.32 0.38 24.56
C GLU A 609 11.80 0.26 24.63
N ALA A 610 11.12 0.19 23.48
CA ALA A 610 9.68 -0.02 23.42
C ALA A 610 9.29 -1.37 24.04
N ASN A 611 9.99 -2.46 23.69
CA ASN A 611 9.75 -3.79 24.27
C ASN A 611 9.97 -3.83 25.78
N ALA A 612 11.00 -3.15 26.28
CA ALA A 612 11.35 -3.12 27.70
C ALA A 612 10.26 -2.44 28.53
N SER A 613 9.55 -1.45 27.97
CA SER A 613 8.38 -0.83 28.61
C SER A 613 7.22 -1.81 28.85
N HIS A 614 7.19 -2.92 28.10
CA HIS A 614 6.26 -4.03 28.26
C HIS A 614 6.84 -5.23 29.01
N GLY A 615 8.08 -5.14 29.49
CA GLY A 615 8.76 -6.22 30.22
C GLY A 615 9.39 -7.29 29.32
N PHE A 616 9.68 -6.97 28.06
CA PHE A 616 10.30 -7.89 27.10
C PHE A 616 11.59 -7.32 26.51
N TYR A 617 12.48 -8.18 26.05
CA TYR A 617 13.70 -7.81 25.34
C TYR A 617 13.90 -8.75 24.16
N ASN A 618 14.18 -8.20 22.98
CA ASN A 618 14.53 -8.98 21.79
C ASN A 618 16.07 -9.03 21.69
N HIS A 619 16.63 -10.19 22.02
CA HIS A 619 18.06 -10.45 21.88
C HIS A 619 18.48 -10.35 20.43
N TYR A 620 17.75 -11.11 19.60
CA TYR A 620 18.05 -11.28 18.19
C TYR A 620 16.79 -11.23 17.34
N PHE A 621 16.95 -10.61 16.17
CA PHE A 621 15.98 -10.49 15.08
C PHE A 621 16.71 -10.92 13.81
N MET A 622 16.42 -12.13 13.33
CA MET A 622 17.16 -12.81 12.27
C MET A 622 16.23 -13.18 11.12
N PRO A 623 16.00 -12.24 10.18
CA PRO A 623 15.11 -12.48 9.05
C PRO A 623 15.79 -13.33 7.97
N HIS A 624 15.01 -14.19 7.32
CA HIS A 624 15.43 -14.97 6.15
C HIS A 624 14.56 -14.60 4.95
N GLY A 625 15.15 -13.97 3.93
CA GLY A 625 14.42 -13.49 2.76
C GLY A 625 13.38 -12.40 3.08
N MET A 626 12.91 -11.69 2.05
CA MET A 626 11.89 -10.66 2.22
C MET A 626 10.52 -11.24 2.59
N GLU A 627 10.26 -12.50 2.23
CA GLU A 627 8.99 -13.20 2.53
C GLU A 627 9.08 -14.11 3.77
N GLY A 628 10.18 -14.03 4.52
CA GLY A 628 10.38 -14.79 5.75
C GLY A 628 10.74 -16.27 5.55
N PRO A 629 10.79 -17.06 6.65
CA PRO A 629 10.40 -16.69 8.01
C PRO A 629 11.39 -15.72 8.69
N ILE A 630 10.95 -15.09 9.78
CA ILE A 630 11.82 -14.35 10.69
C ILE A 630 12.00 -15.14 11.98
N TRP A 631 13.24 -15.30 12.43
CA TRP A 631 13.57 -15.97 13.68
C TRP A 631 13.98 -14.95 14.73
N CYS A 632 13.31 -14.96 15.88
CA CYS A 632 13.63 -14.06 16.99
C CYS A 632 13.99 -14.85 18.25
N VAL A 633 14.88 -14.29 19.07
CA VAL A 633 15.14 -14.75 20.43
C VAL A 633 14.69 -13.66 21.40
N TRP A 634 13.78 -14.00 22.29
CA TRP A 634 13.11 -13.10 23.21
C TRP A 634 13.38 -13.49 24.66
N GLU A 635 13.40 -12.49 25.53
CA GLU A 635 13.50 -12.63 26.97
C GLU A 635 12.35 -11.88 27.63
N SER A 636 11.70 -12.49 28.63
CA SER A 636 10.78 -11.80 29.52
C SER A 636 11.50 -11.38 30.80
N LYS A 637 11.10 -10.24 31.36
CA LYS A 637 11.61 -9.76 32.66
C LYS A 637 11.15 -10.64 33.82
N GLU A 638 9.88 -11.02 33.81
CA GLU A 638 9.26 -11.90 34.80
C GLU A 638 9.19 -13.34 34.27
N ALA A 639 9.06 -14.31 35.17
CA ALA A 639 8.90 -15.71 34.80
C ALA A 639 7.49 -15.98 34.24
N LEU A 640 7.32 -15.74 32.93
CA LEU A 640 6.05 -15.88 32.21
C LEU A 640 5.91 -17.28 31.58
N ASP A 641 4.66 -17.72 31.43
CA ASP A 641 4.32 -18.89 30.59
C ASP A 641 4.16 -18.49 29.10
N ILE A 642 3.95 -19.49 28.25
CA ILE A 642 3.81 -19.29 26.79
C ILE A 642 2.61 -18.40 26.46
N ASP A 643 1.49 -18.54 27.18
CA ASP A 643 0.27 -17.77 26.89
C ASP A 643 0.48 -16.27 27.17
N ALA A 644 1.20 -15.93 28.23
CA ALA A 644 1.51 -14.55 28.58
C ALA A 644 2.41 -13.86 27.55
N ILE A 645 3.47 -14.51 27.07
CA ILE A 645 4.29 -13.94 25.98
C ILE A 645 3.53 -13.93 24.65
N ARG A 646 2.68 -14.93 24.39
CA ARG A 646 1.85 -14.97 23.18
C ARG A 646 0.90 -13.78 23.10
N ALA A 647 0.28 -13.40 24.21
CA ALA A 647 -0.57 -12.21 24.27
C ALA A 647 0.17 -10.92 23.88
N PHE A 648 1.46 -10.81 24.20
CA PHE A 648 2.28 -9.69 23.76
C PHE A 648 2.66 -9.80 22.27
N ILE A 649 3.22 -10.94 21.86
CA ILE A 649 3.75 -11.15 20.51
C ILE A 649 2.66 -11.07 19.43
N ASP A 650 1.48 -11.62 19.72
CA ASP A 650 0.30 -11.57 18.83
C ASP A 650 -0.54 -10.29 19.06
N GLY A 651 -0.16 -9.46 20.04
CA GLY A 651 -0.90 -8.26 20.41
C GLY A 651 -0.52 -7.03 19.56
N PRO A 652 -1.27 -5.92 19.72
CA PRO A 652 -1.02 -4.67 18.99
C PRO A 652 0.34 -4.02 19.31
N ASN A 653 0.94 -4.37 20.46
CA ASN A 653 2.27 -3.89 20.86
C ASN A 653 3.39 -4.90 20.52
N GLY A 654 3.04 -6.06 19.97
CA GLY A 654 4.00 -7.07 19.52
C GLY A 654 4.69 -6.66 18.21
N PRO A 655 5.73 -7.40 17.79
CA PRO A 655 6.54 -7.06 16.62
C PRO A 655 5.75 -6.98 15.31
N GLY A 656 4.58 -7.62 15.24
CA GLY A 656 3.68 -7.59 14.08
C GLY A 656 2.40 -6.77 14.26
N GLY A 657 2.26 -6.02 15.35
CA GLY A 657 1.02 -5.27 15.66
C GLY A 657 -0.27 -6.11 15.65
N GLY A 658 -0.14 -7.43 15.85
CA GLY A 658 -1.23 -8.41 15.81
C GLY A 658 -1.81 -8.73 14.43
N VAL A 659 -1.25 -8.19 13.35
CA VAL A 659 -1.80 -8.35 11.98
C VAL A 659 -0.79 -8.75 10.92
N THR A 660 0.49 -8.87 11.29
CA THR A 660 1.57 -9.13 10.33
C THR A 660 1.99 -10.61 10.27
N PHE A 661 1.96 -11.32 11.41
CA PHE A 661 2.60 -12.63 11.52
C PHE A 661 1.66 -13.71 12.05
N ASN A 662 1.88 -14.94 11.60
CA ASN A 662 1.55 -16.14 12.33
C ASN A 662 2.78 -16.57 13.15
N ASN A 663 2.65 -16.65 14.47
CA ASN A 663 3.77 -16.82 15.39
C ASN A 663 3.79 -18.22 16.01
N ASP A 664 4.91 -18.93 15.84
CA ASP A 664 5.23 -20.16 16.54
C ASP A 664 6.21 -19.85 17.69
N ILE A 665 5.70 -19.92 18.92
CA ILE A 665 6.37 -19.41 20.13
C ILE A 665 6.81 -20.59 20.98
N ASN A 666 8.09 -20.63 21.30
CA ASN A 666 8.72 -21.79 21.89
C ASN A 666 9.53 -21.40 23.13
N LEU A 667 9.20 -21.99 24.28
CA LEU A 667 9.89 -21.77 25.55
C LEU A 667 11.17 -22.61 25.61
N ILE A 668 12.26 -21.96 26.00
CA ILE A 668 13.54 -22.64 26.26
C ILE A 668 13.54 -23.10 27.73
N PRO A 669 13.67 -24.41 28.01
CA PRO A 669 13.69 -24.92 29.38
C PRO A 669 14.88 -24.36 30.15
N GLU A 670 14.66 -24.07 31.44
CA GLU A 670 15.69 -23.51 32.31
C GLU A 670 16.87 -24.47 32.48
N GLY A 671 18.10 -23.94 32.39
CA GLY A 671 19.32 -24.71 32.51
C GLY A 671 19.63 -25.64 31.32
N MET A 672 18.83 -25.58 30.25
CA MET A 672 19.06 -26.34 29.03
C MET A 672 19.60 -25.43 27.92
N GLY A 673 20.49 -26.01 27.11
CA GLY A 673 20.99 -25.33 25.92
C GLY A 673 22.24 -24.46 26.13
N ILE A 674 22.66 -23.84 25.03
CA ILE A 674 23.62 -22.75 25.00
C ILE A 674 22.82 -21.53 24.57
N VAL A 675 22.60 -20.61 25.52
CA VAL A 675 21.67 -19.47 25.37
C VAL A 675 22.41 -18.13 25.48
N PRO A 676 21.82 -17.02 24.99
CA PRO A 676 22.39 -15.69 25.14
C PRO A 676 22.51 -15.29 26.62
N SER A 677 23.49 -14.43 26.92
CA SER A 677 23.58 -13.80 28.24
C SER A 677 22.36 -12.92 28.48
N ALA A 678 21.73 -13.05 29.64
CA ALA A 678 20.48 -12.36 29.93
C ALA A 678 20.64 -10.83 29.97
N TYR A 679 19.61 -10.14 29.47
CA TYR A 679 19.44 -8.70 29.62
C TYR A 679 18.82 -8.35 30.98
N PHE A 680 17.78 -9.09 31.40
CA PHE A 680 17.17 -8.92 32.71
C PHE A 680 17.89 -9.81 33.73
N THR A 681 18.80 -9.22 34.50
CA THR A 681 19.58 -9.93 35.51
C THR A 681 19.21 -9.46 36.91
N ALA A 682 19.36 -10.32 37.92
CA ALA A 682 19.02 -9.99 39.30
C ALA A 682 19.80 -8.79 39.89
N ASP A 683 20.92 -8.42 39.25
CA ASP A 683 21.82 -7.33 39.68
C ASP A 683 21.68 -6.03 38.84
N ALA A 684 20.74 -5.97 37.87
CA ALA A 684 20.59 -4.88 36.90
C ALA A 684 19.43 -3.90 37.20
#